data_AF-A0A9K3K6X6-F1
#
_entry.id   AF-A0A9K3K6X6-F1
#
_cell.length_a   1.000
_cell.length_b   1.000
_cell.length_c   1.000
_cell.angle_alpha   90.00
_cell.angle_beta   90.00
_cell.angle_gamma   90.00
#
_symmetry.space_group_name_H-M   'P 1'
#
loop_
_entity.id
_entity.type
_entity.pdbx_description
1 polymer ?
#
loop_
_entity_poly.entity_id
_entity_poly.type
_entity_poly.pdbx_seq_one_letter_code
_entity_poly.pdbx_strand_id
1 'polypeptide(L)'
;MSDRSAPLISEETVNQDRCEQILECKRQIEFWTKKLKDLEKEQDKRIKLARLRVDAENFWSSLTTEEQRQKVFVLAALESEELPEEFDDFSSNVFPSSIRKDRDVFLARVAREDFESRYRYDRLFVPPKLRADKEVILNVIPKHPAIVESMSCSLRDDTDIFLAVLSNESLPLHVLQHFSERIRSDHEMMLKLCAHPDGVYSMNFVDQSLRNDKEFMLEAISLHRLRVPSIVSSTICIDTMLDAPHILRHASQRLKDDFDVVLAAVKRCGSNLKYASYDLRRNRTIVVAATRQDASSFRYCLPGSTKEQLVNDPSFVREYLAQRTPNELLRFSKQSFDELTANRSELLKMLQCGLDWVYVPQNWQNDKEFLAEVVYIRPSLYLEISEAFQEDYDIARRLIDVGDLTDDVILEATEKCPRLLSDRDAMLTIAKAWWTDVLNETLAYSPIEIRGDKEIMLEAVKNDPKMYKIVADELLDDRDIVFAAIESSPTILHMVDREFQLNHPDIVVTAIRNMGKNDLEDLYDDIAFDLWSNFDVVLAWISRGGEWHDGINPAFSFNEDIILAVAGENWDDFWKEASREMRSNKEFMLKAVSIESRLIDDAVGDLRHDYDLALLAFSKCHLPLGYYFNDSSKFRCIVDDERGQEARYVADFEFLVSFTKKVRERIAEFDTFRDVVVSDLSDSNSKSAISALNQGHETREVLCNTISQFLGLPDREEVSILRSASANLLLWGL
;
A
#
# COMPACT_ATOMS: atom_id res chain seq x y z
N MET A 1 103.28 -11.15 22.27
CA MET A 1 103.79 -12.46 22.73
C MET A 1 102.80 -13.48 22.21
N SER A 2 103.03 -14.01 21.01
CA SER A 2 103.63 -15.34 20.82
C SER A 2 102.91 -16.42 21.61
N ASP A 3 102.04 -17.19 20.96
CA ASP A 3 102.30 -18.63 20.92
C ASP A 3 101.58 -19.33 19.76
N ARG A 4 102.26 -20.34 19.20
CA ARG A 4 101.79 -21.22 18.13
C ARG A 4 101.05 -22.41 18.74
N SER A 5 99.90 -22.78 18.17
CA SER A 5 99.42 -24.16 17.88
C SER A 5 97.89 -24.29 18.02
N ALA A 6 97.19 -24.43 16.89
CA ALA A 6 95.83 -24.97 16.80
C ALA A 6 95.61 -25.49 15.35
N PRO A 7 94.80 -26.54 15.14
CA PRO A 7 95.07 -27.59 14.17
C PRO A 7 94.67 -27.24 12.74
N LEU A 8 95.35 -27.85 11.77
CA LEU A 8 94.89 -27.99 10.38
C LEU A 8 93.52 -28.71 10.40
N ILE A 9 92.44 -27.94 10.31
CA ILE A 9 91.13 -28.44 9.88
C ILE A 9 91.25 -28.65 8.38
N SER A 10 91.21 -29.90 7.94
CA SER A 10 91.22 -30.27 6.52
C SER A 10 90.12 -29.51 5.76
N GLU A 11 90.44 -28.95 4.59
CA GLU A 11 89.45 -28.32 3.69
C GLU A 11 88.26 -29.25 3.37
N GLU A 12 88.44 -30.58 3.49
CA GLU A 12 87.37 -31.58 3.35
C GLU A 12 86.27 -31.47 4.42
N THR A 13 86.62 -31.22 5.69
CA THR A 13 85.62 -31.07 6.77
C THR A 13 84.82 -29.78 6.66
N VAL A 14 85.44 -28.69 6.15
CA VAL A 14 84.74 -27.41 5.90
C VAL A 14 83.82 -27.50 4.68
N ASN A 15 84.20 -28.29 3.67
CA ASN A 15 83.35 -28.55 2.51
C ASN A 15 82.17 -29.50 2.83
N GLN A 16 82.34 -30.50 3.70
CA GLN A 16 81.24 -31.36 4.15
C GLN A 16 80.19 -30.59 4.95
N ASP A 17 80.61 -29.74 5.88
CA ASP A 17 79.71 -28.94 6.72
C ASP A 17 78.93 -27.90 5.88
N ARG A 18 79.58 -27.31 4.87
CA ARG A 18 78.90 -26.47 3.85
C ARG A 18 77.92 -27.26 2.99
N CYS A 19 78.26 -28.49 2.59
CA CYS A 19 77.36 -29.35 1.82
C CYS A 19 76.12 -29.77 2.63
N GLU A 20 76.27 -30.09 3.92
CA GLU A 20 75.13 -30.38 4.80
C GLU A 20 74.24 -29.15 5.01
N GLN A 21 74.83 -27.97 5.21
CA GLN A 21 74.07 -26.72 5.30
C GLN A 21 73.29 -26.42 4.00
N ILE A 22 73.87 -26.68 2.84
CA ILE A 22 73.18 -26.52 1.53
C ILE A 22 72.03 -27.53 1.39
N LEU A 23 72.22 -28.78 1.81
CA LEU A 23 71.18 -29.81 1.78
C LEU A 23 70.02 -29.50 2.73
N GLU A 24 70.31 -28.96 3.91
CA GLU A 24 69.29 -28.54 4.87
C GLU A 24 68.50 -27.32 4.35
N CYS A 25 69.18 -26.32 3.78
CA CYS A 25 68.53 -25.22 3.09
C CYS A 25 67.59 -25.70 1.97
N LYS A 26 68.00 -26.71 1.19
CA LYS A 26 67.16 -27.29 0.14
C LYS A 26 65.90 -27.97 0.69
N ARG A 27 66.03 -28.73 1.78
CA ARG A 27 64.86 -29.36 2.45
C ARG A 27 63.90 -28.33 3.01
N GLN A 28 64.41 -27.25 3.60
CA GLN A 28 63.58 -26.17 4.11
C GLN A 28 62.86 -25.44 2.97
N ILE A 29 63.53 -25.17 1.85
CA ILE A 29 62.88 -24.60 0.66
C ILE A 29 61.76 -25.52 0.16
N GLU A 30 61.99 -26.83 0.05
CA GLU A 30 60.98 -27.80 -0.39
C GLU A 30 59.77 -27.85 0.57
N PHE A 31 60.01 -27.85 1.89
CA PHE A 31 58.98 -27.81 2.92
C PHE A 31 58.14 -26.53 2.83
N TRP A 32 58.78 -25.36 2.78
CA TRP A 32 58.09 -24.08 2.70
C TRP A 32 57.35 -23.90 1.37
N THR A 33 57.90 -24.42 0.27
CA THR A 33 57.21 -24.43 -1.03
C THR A 33 55.92 -25.25 -0.97
N LYS A 34 55.95 -26.42 -0.33
CA LYS A 34 54.73 -27.24 -0.14
C LYS A 34 53.72 -26.53 0.75
N LYS A 35 54.17 -25.98 1.88
CA LYS A 35 53.31 -25.26 2.84
C LYS A 35 52.69 -24.00 2.22
N LEU A 36 53.42 -23.29 1.37
CA LEU A 36 52.90 -22.13 0.63
C LEU A 36 51.78 -22.55 -0.31
N LYS A 37 51.96 -23.63 -1.09
CA LYS A 37 50.91 -24.17 -1.96
C LYS A 37 49.67 -24.61 -1.20
N ASP A 38 49.83 -25.19 -0.01
CA ASP A 38 48.70 -25.58 0.84
C ASP A 38 47.96 -24.36 1.38
N LEU A 39 48.68 -23.29 1.76
CA LEU A 39 48.09 -22.02 2.18
C LEU A 39 47.38 -21.29 1.04
N GLU A 40 47.96 -21.28 -0.17
CA GLU A 40 47.33 -20.71 -1.37
C GLU A 40 46.01 -21.41 -1.70
N LYS A 41 45.96 -22.74 -1.59
CA LYS A 41 44.71 -23.51 -1.78
C LYS A 41 43.66 -23.21 -0.72
N GLU A 42 44.07 -23.06 0.53
CA GLU A 42 43.17 -22.72 1.63
C GLU A 42 42.64 -21.28 1.48
N GLN A 43 43.50 -20.35 1.03
CA GLN A 43 43.11 -18.98 0.72
C GLN A 43 42.13 -18.93 -0.46
N ASP A 44 42.41 -19.66 -1.55
CA ASP A 44 41.50 -19.78 -2.70
C ASP A 44 40.14 -20.34 -2.29
N LYS A 45 40.13 -21.41 -1.48
CA LYS A 45 38.90 -21.98 -0.92
C LYS A 45 38.10 -20.95 -0.11
N ARG A 46 38.75 -20.16 0.74
CA ARG A 46 38.09 -19.11 1.53
C ARG A 46 37.51 -18.01 0.66
N ILE A 47 38.23 -17.58 -0.38
CA ILE A 47 37.77 -16.57 -1.35
C ILE A 47 36.52 -17.08 -2.08
N LYS A 48 36.55 -18.33 -2.55
CA LYS A 48 35.40 -18.97 -3.21
C LYS A 48 34.19 -19.06 -2.29
N LEU A 49 34.37 -19.48 -1.04
CA LEU A 49 33.28 -19.55 -0.05
C LEU A 49 32.71 -18.15 0.27
N ALA A 50 33.57 -17.14 0.40
CA ALA A 50 33.13 -15.77 0.63
C ALA A 50 32.33 -15.23 -0.57
N ARG A 51 32.75 -15.55 -1.80
CA ARG A 51 32.04 -15.14 -3.02
C ARG A 51 30.69 -15.82 -3.16
N LEU A 52 30.61 -17.12 -2.85
CA LEU A 52 29.34 -17.85 -2.87
C LEU A 52 28.29 -17.27 -1.94
N ARG A 53 28.69 -16.78 -0.78
CA ARG A 53 27.77 -16.14 0.18
C ARG A 53 27.16 -14.85 -0.35
N VAL A 54 27.79 -14.22 -1.33
CA VAL A 54 27.35 -12.94 -1.91
C VAL A 54 26.51 -13.18 -3.16
N ASP A 55 27.00 -14.02 -4.08
CA ASP A 55 26.39 -14.23 -5.41
C ASP A 55 26.52 -15.70 -5.80
N ALA A 56 25.69 -16.55 -5.20
CA ALA A 56 25.70 -17.99 -5.51
C ALA A 56 25.15 -18.25 -6.92
N GLU A 57 24.10 -17.53 -7.35
CA GLU A 57 23.45 -17.72 -8.65
C GLU A 57 24.44 -17.71 -9.82
N ASN A 58 25.27 -16.67 -9.93
CA ASN A 58 26.19 -16.56 -11.06
C ASN A 58 27.49 -17.36 -10.84
N PHE A 59 27.93 -17.50 -9.59
CA PHE A 59 29.24 -18.10 -9.30
C PHE A 59 29.21 -19.63 -9.22
N TRP A 60 28.08 -20.25 -8.91
CA TRP A 60 27.97 -21.69 -8.69
C TRP A 60 28.45 -22.54 -9.88
N SER A 61 28.12 -22.11 -11.09
CA SER A 61 28.52 -22.77 -12.34
C SER A 61 30.04 -22.75 -12.59
N SER A 62 30.77 -21.84 -11.95
CA SER A 62 32.23 -21.72 -12.08
C SER A 62 33.03 -22.69 -11.18
N LEU A 63 32.36 -23.32 -10.21
CA LEU A 63 32.98 -24.32 -9.32
C LEU A 63 33.21 -25.64 -10.06
N THR A 64 34.20 -26.40 -9.59
CA THR A 64 34.37 -27.79 -10.06
C THR A 64 33.27 -28.70 -9.52
N THR A 65 32.99 -29.79 -10.23
CA THR A 65 31.99 -30.79 -9.81
C THR A 65 32.30 -31.43 -8.45
N GLU A 66 33.58 -31.51 -8.05
CA GLU A 66 33.97 -31.99 -6.73
C GLU A 66 33.68 -30.94 -5.63
N GLU A 67 33.92 -29.66 -5.91
CA GLU A 67 33.59 -28.55 -4.99
C GLU A 67 32.06 -28.44 -4.79
N GLN A 68 31.27 -28.53 -5.87
CA GLN A 68 29.79 -28.53 -5.81
C GLN A 68 29.22 -29.71 -5.00
N ARG A 69 29.98 -30.81 -4.84
CA ARG A 69 29.60 -32.00 -4.08
C ARG A 69 30.09 -32.00 -2.64
N GLN A 70 30.72 -30.91 -2.18
CA GLN A 70 31.19 -30.77 -0.80
C GLN A 70 30.17 -29.98 0.03
N LYS A 71 29.86 -30.51 1.23
CA LYS A 71 28.93 -29.89 2.20
C LYS A 71 29.23 -28.41 2.47
N VAL A 72 30.50 -28.04 2.60
CA VAL A 72 30.91 -26.67 2.95
C VAL A 72 30.51 -25.64 1.87
N PHE A 73 30.65 -26.00 0.59
CA PHE A 73 30.27 -25.12 -0.52
C PHE A 73 28.74 -25.04 -0.68
N VAL A 74 28.03 -26.15 -0.47
CA VAL A 74 26.56 -26.17 -0.48
C VAL A 74 25.99 -25.29 0.64
N LEU A 75 26.53 -25.40 1.86
CA LEU A 75 26.11 -24.54 2.98
C LEU A 75 26.41 -23.06 2.71
N ALA A 76 27.59 -22.74 2.16
CA ALA A 76 27.94 -21.36 1.81
C ALA A 76 27.03 -20.77 0.73
N ALA A 77 26.60 -21.57 -0.24
CA ALA A 77 25.63 -21.14 -1.25
C ALA A 77 24.25 -20.88 -0.62
N LEU A 78 23.79 -21.73 0.31
CA LEU A 78 22.51 -21.57 1.02
C LEU A 78 22.44 -20.29 1.88
N GLU A 79 23.58 -19.68 2.21
CA GLU A 79 23.69 -18.40 2.91
C GLU A 79 23.51 -17.17 1.99
N SER A 80 23.53 -17.34 0.66
CA SER A 80 23.36 -16.25 -0.32
C SER A 80 21.90 -15.86 -0.51
N GLU A 81 21.60 -14.62 -0.90
CA GLU A 81 20.23 -14.19 -1.20
C GLU A 81 19.64 -14.97 -2.39
N GLU A 82 20.37 -15.05 -3.51
CA GLU A 82 19.94 -15.72 -4.73
C GLU A 82 20.61 -17.08 -4.90
N LEU A 83 19.82 -18.12 -5.21
CA LEU A 83 20.29 -19.49 -5.41
C LEU A 83 20.18 -19.92 -6.88
N PRO A 84 21.16 -20.70 -7.40
CA PRO A 84 21.08 -21.36 -8.69
C PRO A 84 19.86 -22.29 -8.82
N GLU A 85 19.35 -22.46 -10.06
CA GLU A 85 18.20 -23.33 -10.36
C GLU A 85 18.41 -24.78 -9.87
N GLU A 86 19.65 -25.27 -9.81
CA GLU A 86 19.96 -26.62 -9.30
C GLU A 86 19.52 -26.85 -7.85
N PHE A 87 19.37 -25.77 -7.06
CA PHE A 87 18.94 -25.85 -5.66
C PHE A 87 17.42 -25.95 -5.51
N ASP A 88 16.63 -25.78 -6.57
CA ASP A 88 15.17 -25.80 -6.49
C ASP A 88 14.62 -27.23 -6.32
N ASP A 89 15.32 -28.26 -6.84
CA ASP A 89 14.93 -29.67 -6.69
C ASP A 89 16.02 -30.54 -6.04
N PHE A 90 16.07 -30.49 -4.70
CA PHE A 90 16.90 -31.38 -3.88
C PHE A 90 16.45 -32.86 -3.91
N SER A 91 15.29 -33.19 -4.47
CA SER A 91 14.86 -34.59 -4.61
C SER A 91 15.55 -35.29 -5.79
N SER A 92 16.01 -34.50 -6.76
CA SER A 92 16.77 -34.95 -7.93
C SER A 92 18.14 -35.57 -7.57
N ASN A 93 18.77 -36.21 -8.56
CA ASN A 93 20.12 -36.79 -8.41
C ASN A 93 21.25 -35.77 -8.60
N VAL A 94 20.95 -34.46 -8.64
CA VAL A 94 21.95 -33.40 -8.80
C VAL A 94 22.94 -33.40 -7.63
N PHE A 95 22.43 -33.53 -6.40
CA PHE A 95 23.27 -33.65 -5.20
C PHE A 95 23.48 -35.10 -4.74
N PRO A 96 24.67 -35.44 -4.22
CA PRO A 96 24.93 -36.74 -3.60
C PRO A 96 23.96 -37.07 -2.48
N SER A 97 23.65 -38.36 -2.29
CA SER A 97 22.73 -38.80 -1.23
C SER A 97 23.20 -38.45 0.19
N SER A 98 24.51 -38.26 0.39
CA SER A 98 25.10 -37.78 1.65
C SER A 98 24.68 -36.35 1.96
N ILE A 99 24.70 -35.44 0.98
CA ILE A 99 24.26 -34.04 1.13
C ILE A 99 22.75 -33.96 1.27
N ARG A 100 21.99 -34.65 0.41
CA ARG A 100 20.51 -34.59 0.42
C ARG A 100 19.87 -35.09 1.72
N LYS A 101 20.58 -35.94 2.46
CA LYS A 101 20.13 -36.52 3.73
C LYS A 101 20.87 -35.94 4.93
N ASP A 102 21.75 -34.96 4.71
CA ASP A 102 22.49 -34.29 5.76
C ASP A 102 21.55 -33.36 6.54
N ARG A 103 21.67 -33.40 7.86
CA ARG A 103 20.83 -32.66 8.79
C ARG A 103 21.04 -31.15 8.66
N ASP A 104 22.29 -30.71 8.61
CA ASP A 104 22.62 -29.28 8.68
C ASP A 104 22.28 -28.60 7.35
N VAL A 105 22.47 -29.30 6.24
CA VAL A 105 22.04 -28.82 4.91
C VAL A 105 20.52 -28.66 4.87
N PHE A 106 19.77 -29.61 5.44
CA PHE A 106 18.32 -29.52 5.49
C PHE A 106 17.84 -28.33 6.34
N LEU A 107 18.41 -28.15 7.52
CA LEU A 107 18.08 -27.03 8.41
C LEU A 107 18.44 -25.68 7.79
N ALA A 108 19.62 -25.55 7.18
CA ALA A 108 20.04 -24.33 6.48
C ALA A 108 19.06 -23.96 5.36
N ARG A 109 18.54 -24.96 4.63
CA ARG A 109 17.53 -24.74 3.58
C ARG A 109 16.19 -24.26 4.17
N VAL A 110 15.71 -24.92 5.23
CA VAL A 110 14.45 -24.55 5.90
C VAL A 110 14.55 -23.15 6.53
N ALA A 111 15.74 -22.71 6.95
CA ALA A 111 15.92 -21.39 7.56
C ALA A 111 15.75 -20.22 6.57
N ARG A 112 15.85 -20.44 5.25
CA ARG A 112 15.75 -19.38 4.24
C ARG A 112 14.37 -18.75 4.15
N GLU A 113 14.29 -17.46 3.85
CA GLU A 113 13.03 -16.72 3.71
C GLU A 113 12.23 -17.17 2.47
N ASP A 114 12.91 -17.42 1.35
CA ASP A 114 12.32 -17.87 0.08
C ASP A 114 11.95 -19.36 0.04
N PHE A 115 12.00 -20.06 1.18
CA PHE A 115 11.77 -21.49 1.24
C PHE A 115 10.39 -21.89 0.69
N GLU A 116 9.34 -21.15 1.04
CA GLU A 116 7.97 -21.47 0.62
C GLU A 116 7.72 -21.20 -0.87
N SER A 117 8.35 -20.16 -1.43
CA SER A 117 8.19 -19.79 -2.84
C SER A 117 8.94 -20.75 -3.76
N ARG A 118 10.15 -21.18 -3.39
CA ARG A 118 10.96 -22.10 -4.19
C ARG A 118 10.56 -23.57 -4.03
N TYR A 119 10.30 -24.01 -2.79
CA TYR A 119 10.00 -25.42 -2.51
C TYR A 119 8.49 -25.63 -2.36
N ARG A 120 7.79 -25.84 -3.50
CA ARG A 120 6.33 -26.07 -3.52
C ARG A 120 5.90 -27.03 -2.39
N TYR A 121 4.94 -26.58 -1.59
CA TYR A 121 4.39 -27.25 -0.41
C TYR A 121 4.12 -28.75 -0.58
N ASP A 122 3.64 -29.20 -1.76
CA ASP A 122 3.31 -30.62 -2.02
C ASP A 122 4.54 -31.54 -2.17
N ARG A 123 5.74 -30.97 -2.28
CA ARG A 123 7.00 -31.69 -2.55
C ARG A 123 8.01 -31.63 -1.41
N LEU A 124 7.62 -31.18 -0.21
CA LEU A 124 8.53 -31.13 0.94
C LEU A 124 8.94 -32.56 1.38
N PHE A 125 10.00 -33.08 0.76
CA PHE A 125 10.58 -34.37 1.12
C PHE A 125 11.48 -34.21 2.34
N VAL A 126 10.98 -34.62 3.51
CA VAL A 126 11.82 -34.81 4.71
C VAL A 126 12.37 -36.24 4.71
N PRO A 127 13.70 -36.43 4.68
CA PRO A 127 14.31 -37.76 4.73
C PRO A 127 13.81 -38.58 5.92
N PRO A 128 13.48 -39.88 5.75
CA PRO A 128 12.92 -40.70 6.83
C PRO A 128 13.75 -40.70 8.13
N LYS A 129 15.08 -40.59 8.02
CA LYS A 129 15.98 -40.51 9.19
C LYS A 129 15.81 -39.23 10.01
N LEU A 130 15.39 -38.13 9.39
CA LEU A 130 15.23 -36.83 10.03
C LEU A 130 13.81 -36.64 10.60
N ARG A 131 12.85 -37.50 10.25
CA ARG A 131 11.46 -37.43 10.79
C ARG A 131 11.32 -37.83 12.26
N ALA A 132 12.40 -38.33 12.86
CA ALA A 132 12.51 -38.60 14.28
C ALA A 132 13.32 -37.51 15.03
N ASP A 133 13.90 -36.54 14.31
CA ASP A 133 14.67 -35.46 14.90
C ASP A 133 13.74 -34.30 15.27
N LYS A 134 13.59 -34.05 16.58
CA LYS A 134 12.72 -33.01 17.12
C LYS A 134 13.07 -31.62 16.59
N GLU A 135 14.35 -31.28 16.49
CA GLU A 135 14.79 -29.95 16.05
C GLU A 135 14.43 -29.71 14.58
N VAL A 136 14.56 -30.74 13.74
CA VAL A 136 14.14 -30.67 12.33
C VAL A 136 12.63 -30.44 12.25
N ILE A 137 11.83 -31.18 13.02
CA ILE A 137 10.37 -31.04 13.00
C ILE A 137 9.94 -29.64 13.48
N LEU A 138 10.51 -29.13 14.58
CA LEU A 138 10.18 -27.81 15.12
C LEU A 138 10.50 -26.67 14.15
N ASN A 139 11.59 -26.76 13.38
CA ASN A 139 11.93 -25.74 12.37
C ASN A 139 11.04 -25.81 11.12
N VAL A 140 10.46 -26.97 10.82
CA VAL A 140 9.59 -27.15 9.64
C VAL A 140 8.16 -26.71 9.92
N ILE A 141 7.64 -26.95 11.13
CA ILE A 141 6.23 -26.69 11.49
C ILE A 141 5.75 -25.27 11.14
N PRO A 142 6.50 -24.18 11.42
CA PRO A 142 6.04 -22.81 11.10
C PRO A 142 5.75 -22.57 9.61
N LYS A 143 6.42 -23.33 8.73
CA LYS A 143 6.29 -23.21 7.27
C LYS A 143 5.41 -24.31 6.69
N HIS A 144 5.40 -25.49 7.31
CA HIS A 144 4.66 -26.66 6.82
C HIS A 144 4.17 -27.55 7.98
N PRO A 145 3.05 -27.19 8.63
CA PRO A 145 2.54 -27.93 9.78
C PRO A 145 2.11 -29.37 9.49
N ALA A 146 1.76 -29.68 8.23
CA ALA A 146 1.34 -31.03 7.82
C ALA A 146 2.47 -32.07 7.93
N ILE A 147 3.72 -31.65 8.19
CA ILE A 147 4.82 -32.57 8.49
C ILE A 147 4.51 -33.54 9.65
N VAL A 148 3.66 -33.11 10.58
CA VAL A 148 3.19 -33.88 11.75
C VAL A 148 2.54 -35.21 11.35
N GLU A 149 1.91 -35.30 10.18
CA GLU A 149 1.31 -36.55 9.70
C GLU A 149 2.37 -37.65 9.48
N SER A 150 3.57 -37.22 9.07
CA SER A 150 4.66 -38.09 8.64
C SER A 150 5.77 -38.29 9.69
N MET A 151 5.68 -37.58 10.83
CA MET A 151 6.66 -37.66 11.90
C MET A 151 6.66 -39.04 12.58
N SER A 152 7.79 -39.40 13.19
CA SER A 152 7.92 -40.65 13.95
C SER A 152 6.90 -40.73 15.09
N CYS A 153 6.38 -41.93 15.36
CA CYS A 153 5.44 -42.15 16.47
C CYS A 153 6.02 -41.73 17.83
N SER A 154 7.34 -41.76 18.00
CA SER A 154 8.04 -41.32 19.21
C SER A 154 7.86 -39.83 19.53
N LEU A 155 7.47 -39.00 18.56
CA LEU A 155 7.29 -37.55 18.71
C LEU A 155 5.81 -37.14 18.91
N ARG A 156 4.86 -38.08 18.80
CA ARG A 156 3.41 -37.80 18.91
C ARG A 156 2.96 -37.45 20.33
N ASP A 157 3.79 -37.71 21.32
CA ASP A 157 3.61 -37.38 22.73
C ASP A 157 4.39 -36.11 23.14
N ASP A 158 5.08 -35.44 22.21
CA ASP A 158 5.91 -34.27 22.52
C ASP A 158 5.06 -32.99 22.59
N THR A 159 5.14 -32.31 23.74
CA THR A 159 4.36 -31.10 24.02
C THR A 159 4.87 -29.87 23.27
N ASP A 160 6.17 -29.78 23.00
CA ASP A 160 6.75 -28.62 22.33
C ASP A 160 6.34 -28.61 20.86
N ILE A 161 6.25 -29.79 20.25
CA ILE A 161 5.72 -29.97 18.89
C ILE A 161 4.25 -29.53 18.84
N PHE A 162 3.44 -29.91 19.82
CA PHE A 162 2.04 -29.48 19.90
C PHE A 162 1.91 -27.95 20.02
N LEU A 163 2.69 -27.33 20.90
CA LEU A 163 2.70 -25.87 21.08
C LEU A 163 3.22 -25.14 19.84
N ALA A 164 4.19 -25.69 19.13
CA ALA A 164 4.66 -25.14 17.85
C ALA A 164 3.55 -25.15 16.79
N VAL A 165 2.74 -26.22 16.72
CA VAL A 165 1.57 -26.26 15.83
C VAL A 165 0.57 -25.17 16.20
N LEU A 166 0.28 -24.97 17.48
CA LEU A 166 -0.63 -23.93 17.97
C LEU A 166 -0.14 -22.49 17.76
N SER A 167 1.15 -22.30 17.48
CA SER A 167 1.74 -20.97 17.28
C SER A 167 1.59 -20.45 15.84
N ASN A 168 1.04 -21.27 14.92
CA ASN A 168 0.80 -20.86 13.54
C ASN A 168 -0.45 -19.99 13.43
N GLU A 169 -0.42 -18.98 12.55
CA GLU A 169 -1.57 -18.09 12.31
C GLU A 169 -2.82 -18.83 11.84
N SER A 170 -2.62 -19.84 10.98
CA SER A 170 -3.67 -20.74 10.49
C SER A 170 -3.48 -22.12 11.10
N LEU A 171 -4.49 -22.61 11.81
CA LEU A 171 -4.40 -23.90 12.50
C LEU A 171 -4.88 -25.05 11.59
N PRO A 172 -4.01 -26.00 11.19
CA PRO A 172 -4.41 -27.12 10.36
C PRO A 172 -5.01 -28.22 11.24
N LEU A 173 -6.29 -28.07 11.56
CA LEU A 173 -7.01 -28.93 12.51
C LEU A 173 -6.84 -30.45 12.27
N HIS A 174 -6.72 -30.88 11.02
CA HIS A 174 -6.55 -32.30 10.68
C HIS A 174 -5.27 -32.92 11.26
N VAL A 175 -4.19 -32.16 11.46
CA VAL A 175 -2.93 -32.71 11.99
C VAL A 175 -3.06 -33.08 13.48
N LEU A 176 -4.03 -32.49 14.18
CA LEU A 176 -4.23 -32.70 15.61
C LEU A 176 -4.60 -34.15 15.95
N GLN A 177 -5.20 -34.89 15.01
CA GLN A 177 -5.53 -36.31 15.18
C GLN A 177 -4.29 -37.21 15.31
N HIS A 178 -3.12 -36.73 14.88
CA HIS A 178 -1.87 -37.50 14.92
C HIS A 178 -1.17 -37.44 16.28
N PHE A 179 -1.55 -36.51 17.17
CA PHE A 179 -1.05 -36.48 18.53
C PHE A 179 -1.68 -37.59 19.38
N SER A 180 -0.92 -38.02 20.39
CA SER A 180 -1.35 -39.08 21.28
C SER A 180 -2.64 -38.74 22.03
N GLU A 181 -3.34 -39.79 22.48
CA GLU A 181 -4.51 -39.63 23.35
C GLU A 181 -4.15 -38.92 24.66
N ARG A 182 -2.92 -39.08 25.17
CA ARG A 182 -2.44 -38.35 26.35
C ARG A 182 -2.49 -36.84 26.13
N ILE A 183 -1.99 -36.32 25.00
CA ILE A 183 -2.06 -34.89 24.70
C ILE A 183 -3.51 -34.46 24.49
N ARG A 184 -4.32 -35.24 23.75
CA ARG A 184 -5.73 -34.93 23.48
C ARG A 184 -6.64 -35.02 24.72
N SER A 185 -6.16 -35.64 25.79
CA SER A 185 -6.82 -35.72 27.10
C SER A 185 -6.16 -34.81 28.14
N ASP A 186 -5.14 -34.03 27.76
CA ASP A 186 -4.49 -33.08 28.64
C ASP A 186 -5.30 -31.79 28.71
N HIS A 187 -5.77 -31.46 29.91
CA HIS A 187 -6.64 -30.32 30.18
C HIS A 187 -6.00 -29.01 29.71
N GLU A 188 -4.75 -28.75 30.07
CA GLU A 188 -4.08 -27.48 29.78
C GLU A 188 -3.82 -27.32 28.27
N MET A 189 -3.36 -28.39 27.61
CA MET A 189 -3.10 -28.36 26.17
C MET A 189 -4.37 -28.15 25.36
N MET A 190 -5.47 -28.81 25.75
CA MET A 190 -6.75 -28.66 25.06
C MET A 190 -7.38 -27.29 25.29
N LEU A 191 -7.19 -26.66 26.45
CA LEU A 191 -7.61 -25.26 26.63
C LEU A 191 -6.81 -24.28 25.77
N LYS A 192 -5.48 -24.47 25.65
CA LYS A 192 -4.65 -23.66 24.74
C LYS A 192 -5.13 -23.78 23.30
N LEU A 193 -5.52 -24.99 22.89
CA LEU A 193 -6.14 -25.24 21.59
C LEU A 193 -7.50 -24.52 21.46
N CYS A 194 -8.37 -24.57 22.48
CA CYS A 194 -9.65 -23.85 22.46
C CYS A 194 -9.50 -22.32 22.47
N ALA A 195 -8.40 -21.79 23.02
CA ALA A 195 -8.09 -20.36 23.04
C ALA A 195 -7.58 -19.82 21.69
N HIS A 196 -7.14 -20.70 20.77
CA HIS A 196 -6.68 -20.31 19.45
C HIS A 196 -7.82 -19.68 18.62
N PRO A 197 -7.58 -18.66 17.76
CA PRO A 197 -8.62 -18.06 16.91
C PRO A 197 -9.40 -19.08 16.07
N ASP A 198 -8.71 -20.04 15.46
CA ASP A 198 -9.31 -21.16 14.71
C ASP A 198 -9.74 -22.33 15.59
N GLY A 199 -9.51 -22.24 16.89
CA GLY A 199 -9.83 -23.26 17.90
C GLY A 199 -11.33 -23.50 18.08
N VAL A 200 -12.18 -22.74 17.42
CA VAL A 200 -13.64 -22.88 17.43
C VAL A 200 -14.09 -24.31 17.05
N TYR A 201 -13.33 -24.99 16.18
CA TYR A 201 -13.63 -26.35 15.71
C TYR A 201 -12.85 -27.46 16.45
N SER A 202 -12.07 -27.09 17.46
CA SER A 202 -11.15 -28.00 18.17
C SER A 202 -11.84 -29.11 18.97
N MET A 203 -13.11 -28.91 19.35
CA MET A 203 -13.86 -29.84 20.21
C MET A 203 -14.01 -31.25 19.63
N ASN A 204 -13.84 -31.44 18.33
CA ASN A 204 -13.82 -32.77 17.71
C ASN A 204 -12.56 -33.58 18.06
N PHE A 205 -11.45 -32.90 18.36
CA PHE A 205 -10.15 -33.53 18.64
C PHE A 205 -9.91 -33.77 20.14
N VAL A 206 -10.59 -33.00 20.99
CA VAL A 206 -10.59 -33.17 22.44
C VAL A 206 -11.13 -34.55 22.80
N ASP A 207 -10.43 -35.25 23.69
CA ASP A 207 -10.84 -36.56 24.14
C ASP A 207 -12.24 -36.54 24.78
N GLN A 208 -12.95 -37.68 24.70
CA GLN A 208 -14.29 -37.78 25.25
C GLN A 208 -14.32 -37.59 26.78
N SER A 209 -13.25 -37.97 27.49
CA SER A 209 -13.13 -37.77 28.93
C SER A 209 -13.25 -36.30 29.31
N LEU A 210 -12.49 -35.40 28.66
CA LEU A 210 -12.55 -33.95 28.87
C LEU A 210 -13.87 -33.33 28.38
N ARG A 211 -14.44 -33.81 27.26
CA ARG A 211 -15.76 -33.33 26.80
C ARG A 211 -16.92 -33.68 27.74
N ASN A 212 -16.71 -34.69 28.57
CA ASN A 212 -17.67 -35.10 29.60
C ASN A 212 -17.40 -34.41 30.94
N ASP A 213 -16.27 -33.71 31.07
CA ASP A 213 -15.90 -32.98 32.27
C ASP A 213 -16.58 -31.60 32.29
N LYS A 214 -17.18 -31.26 33.44
CA LYS A 214 -17.94 -30.00 33.59
C LYS A 214 -17.00 -28.80 33.64
N GLU A 215 -15.86 -28.92 34.32
CA GLU A 215 -14.91 -27.83 34.54
C GLU A 215 -14.24 -27.44 33.23
N PHE A 216 -13.72 -28.42 32.49
CA PHE A 216 -13.17 -28.22 31.16
C PHE A 216 -14.18 -27.55 30.21
N MET A 217 -15.42 -28.04 30.18
CA MET A 217 -16.46 -27.48 29.30
C MET A 217 -16.81 -26.03 29.65
N LEU A 218 -16.88 -25.66 30.93
CA LEU A 218 -17.13 -24.28 31.36
C LEU A 218 -15.97 -23.35 30.98
N GLU A 219 -14.73 -23.81 31.15
CA GLU A 219 -13.53 -23.06 30.77
C GLU A 219 -13.45 -22.89 29.25
N ALA A 220 -13.70 -23.94 28.46
CA ALA A 220 -13.77 -23.86 27.01
C ALA A 220 -14.85 -22.88 26.53
N ILE A 221 -16.05 -22.90 27.12
CA ILE A 221 -17.12 -21.91 26.85
C ILE A 221 -16.66 -20.48 27.15
N SER A 222 -15.87 -20.30 28.21
CA SER A 222 -15.36 -18.99 28.60
C SER A 222 -14.34 -18.44 27.59
N LEU A 223 -13.53 -19.32 26.98
CA LEU A 223 -12.43 -18.99 26.07
C LEU A 223 -12.86 -18.76 24.64
N HIS A 224 -13.91 -19.44 24.15
CA HIS A 224 -14.39 -19.28 22.78
C HIS A 224 -14.77 -17.81 22.49
N ARG A 225 -13.84 -17.09 21.85
CA ARG A 225 -14.09 -15.79 21.26
C ARG A 225 -14.92 -16.01 20.01
N LEU A 226 -16.14 -15.47 19.98
CA LEU A 226 -16.91 -15.36 18.75
C LEU A 226 -16.19 -14.37 17.84
N ARG A 227 -15.31 -14.88 16.98
CA ARG A 227 -14.88 -14.17 15.79
C ARG A 227 -15.43 -14.97 14.62
N VAL A 228 -16.35 -14.36 13.86
CA VAL A 228 -16.65 -14.81 12.50
C VAL A 228 -15.48 -14.30 11.66
N PRO A 229 -14.56 -15.14 11.15
CA PRO A 229 -13.53 -14.64 10.27
C PRO A 229 -14.20 -14.23 8.95
N SER A 230 -14.08 -12.94 8.62
CA SER A 230 -14.13 -12.51 7.22
C SER A 230 -12.97 -13.21 6.51
N ILE A 231 -13.23 -13.75 5.32
CA ILE A 231 -12.33 -14.51 4.44
C ILE A 231 -12.45 -16.04 4.60
N VAL A 232 -13.33 -16.62 3.78
CA VAL A 232 -13.33 -18.05 3.45
C VAL A 232 -12.22 -18.28 2.42
N SER A 233 -11.10 -18.87 2.84
CA SER A 233 -10.12 -19.47 1.93
C SER A 233 -10.57 -20.90 1.57
N SER A 234 -10.45 -21.24 0.28
CA SER A 234 -11.28 -22.17 -0.48
C SER A 234 -10.89 -23.65 -0.42
N THR A 235 -10.37 -24.18 0.68
CA THR A 235 -9.79 -25.54 0.68
C THR A 235 -10.29 -26.53 1.75
N ILE A 236 -11.33 -26.22 2.53
CA ILE A 236 -11.82 -27.16 3.56
C ILE A 236 -13.34 -27.38 3.43
N CYS A 237 -13.76 -28.63 3.66
CA CYS A 237 -15.10 -29.17 3.43
C CYS A 237 -16.22 -28.29 4.02
N ILE A 238 -17.06 -27.76 3.13
CA ILE A 238 -18.13 -26.78 3.40
C ILE A 238 -19.19 -27.34 4.37
N ASP A 239 -19.35 -28.67 4.45
CA ASP A 239 -20.29 -29.31 5.38
C ASP A 239 -19.86 -29.25 6.86
N THR A 240 -18.57 -29.04 7.14
CA THR A 240 -18.07 -28.90 8.54
C THR A 240 -18.01 -27.45 9.03
N MET A 241 -18.12 -26.48 8.13
CA MET A 241 -17.93 -25.04 8.42
C MET A 241 -19.22 -24.32 8.86
N LEU A 242 -20.40 -24.91 8.69
CA LEU A 242 -21.68 -24.25 8.99
C LEU A 242 -22.13 -24.36 10.47
N ASP A 243 -21.42 -25.09 11.32
CA ASP A 243 -21.92 -25.50 12.66
C ASP A 243 -21.21 -24.83 13.87
N ALA A 244 -20.44 -23.76 13.63
CA ALA A 244 -19.30 -23.33 14.45
C ALA A 244 -19.53 -22.50 15.75
N PRO A 245 -20.69 -22.47 16.42
CA PRO A 245 -20.67 -22.04 17.83
C PRO A 245 -21.40 -22.97 18.80
N HIS A 246 -21.71 -24.20 18.37
CA HIS A 246 -22.56 -25.13 19.11
C HIS A 246 -21.77 -26.08 20.02
N ILE A 247 -20.99 -25.53 20.97
CA ILE A 247 -20.17 -26.34 21.88
C ILE A 247 -20.98 -27.42 22.63
N LEU A 248 -22.26 -27.14 22.93
CA LEU A 248 -23.15 -28.12 23.56
C LEU A 248 -23.37 -29.37 22.71
N ARG A 249 -23.24 -29.32 21.38
CA ARG A 249 -23.39 -30.51 20.52
C ARG A 249 -22.44 -31.64 20.94
N HIS A 250 -21.21 -31.28 21.32
CA HIS A 250 -20.13 -32.21 21.69
C HIS A 250 -20.19 -32.66 23.15
N ALA A 251 -20.98 -31.97 23.98
CA ALA A 251 -21.16 -32.30 25.38
C ALA A 251 -21.98 -33.60 25.56
N SER A 252 -21.75 -34.30 26.67
CA SER A 252 -22.58 -35.44 27.08
C SER A 252 -24.03 -35.03 27.35
N GLN A 253 -24.96 -35.98 27.31
CA GLN A 253 -26.36 -35.71 27.65
C GLN A 253 -26.50 -35.11 29.06
N ARG A 254 -25.70 -35.59 30.02
CA ARG A 254 -25.67 -35.06 31.39
C ARG A 254 -25.33 -33.57 31.43
N LEU A 255 -24.38 -33.10 30.61
CA LEU A 255 -24.00 -31.68 30.54
C LEU A 255 -24.99 -30.85 29.72
N LYS A 256 -25.67 -31.43 28.73
CA LYS A 256 -26.80 -30.80 28.01
C LYS A 256 -28.03 -30.58 28.89
N ASP A 257 -28.10 -31.30 30.01
CA ASP A 257 -29.13 -31.18 31.04
C ASP A 257 -28.64 -30.37 32.26
N ASP A 258 -27.37 -29.93 32.28
CA ASP A 258 -26.80 -29.12 33.37
C ASP A 258 -27.11 -27.63 33.16
N PHE A 259 -27.77 -27.03 34.15
CA PHE A 259 -28.24 -25.64 34.08
C PHE A 259 -27.10 -24.64 33.87
N ASP A 260 -25.97 -24.79 34.57
CA ASP A 260 -24.88 -23.81 34.54
C ASP A 260 -24.16 -23.86 33.19
N VAL A 261 -23.90 -25.07 32.69
CA VAL A 261 -23.23 -25.30 31.40
C VAL A 261 -24.07 -24.75 30.26
N VAL A 262 -25.37 -25.05 30.25
CA VAL A 262 -26.28 -24.55 29.21
C VAL A 262 -26.42 -23.03 29.29
N LEU A 263 -26.57 -22.46 30.49
CA LEU A 263 -26.69 -21.01 30.67
C LEU A 263 -25.44 -20.28 30.18
N ALA A 264 -24.23 -20.79 30.49
CA ALA A 264 -22.98 -20.24 30.00
C ALA A 264 -22.89 -20.31 28.48
N ALA A 265 -23.27 -21.45 27.88
CA ALA A 265 -23.22 -21.65 26.43
C ALA A 265 -24.20 -20.72 25.67
N VAL A 266 -25.44 -20.56 26.14
CA VAL A 266 -26.43 -19.70 25.47
C VAL A 266 -26.13 -18.21 25.59
N LYS A 267 -25.48 -17.78 26.68
CA LYS A 267 -24.99 -16.40 26.84
C LYS A 267 -23.89 -16.05 25.84
N ARG A 268 -23.13 -17.05 25.39
CA ARG A 268 -22.16 -16.90 24.30
C ARG A 268 -22.85 -16.96 22.95
N CYS A 269 -23.58 -18.04 22.68
CA CYS A 269 -24.34 -18.21 21.44
C CYS A 269 -25.72 -18.82 21.72
N GLY A 270 -26.78 -18.04 21.53
CA GLY A 270 -28.16 -18.37 21.84
C GLY A 270 -28.66 -19.61 21.09
N SER A 271 -28.13 -19.88 19.90
CA SER A 271 -28.45 -21.08 19.14
C SER A 271 -28.00 -22.40 19.80
N ASN A 272 -27.16 -22.37 20.84
CA ASN A 272 -26.88 -23.55 21.69
C ASN A 272 -28.16 -24.10 22.35
N LEU A 273 -29.21 -23.28 22.50
CA LEU A 273 -30.51 -23.69 23.02
C LEU A 273 -31.08 -24.92 22.28
N LYS A 274 -30.78 -25.09 20.99
CA LYS A 274 -31.23 -26.25 20.19
C LYS A 274 -30.75 -27.59 20.78
N TYR A 275 -29.56 -27.61 21.40
CA TYR A 275 -28.90 -28.82 21.91
C TYR A 275 -29.14 -29.08 23.40
N ALA A 276 -29.72 -28.11 24.12
CA ALA A 276 -30.11 -28.26 25.51
C ALA A 276 -31.24 -29.29 25.66
N SER A 277 -31.38 -29.81 26.89
CA SER A 277 -32.47 -30.72 27.25
C SER A 277 -33.86 -30.13 26.99
N TYR A 278 -34.85 -31.02 26.85
CA TYR A 278 -36.26 -30.61 26.70
C TYR A 278 -36.72 -29.69 27.84
N ASP A 279 -36.30 -29.96 29.07
CA ASP A 279 -36.68 -29.18 30.25
C ASP A 279 -36.01 -27.80 30.25
N LEU A 280 -34.72 -27.73 29.89
CA LEU A 280 -33.99 -26.47 29.81
C LEU A 280 -34.44 -25.59 28.63
N ARG A 281 -34.93 -26.18 27.53
CA ARG A 281 -35.59 -25.46 26.42
C ARG A 281 -36.96 -24.88 26.77
N ARG A 282 -37.51 -25.23 27.93
CA ARG A 282 -38.70 -24.61 28.54
C ARG A 282 -38.35 -23.76 29.76
N ASN A 283 -37.08 -23.66 30.14
CA ASN A 283 -36.67 -22.86 31.28
C ASN A 283 -36.65 -21.38 30.89
N ARG A 284 -37.46 -20.57 31.57
CA ARG A 284 -37.60 -19.12 31.29
C ARG A 284 -36.24 -18.41 31.29
N THR A 285 -35.38 -18.67 32.28
CA THR A 285 -34.08 -17.99 32.42
C THR A 285 -33.15 -18.30 31.26
N ILE A 286 -33.07 -19.57 30.84
CA ILE A 286 -32.21 -19.99 29.72
C ILE A 286 -32.74 -19.44 28.40
N VAL A 287 -34.06 -19.55 28.16
CA VAL A 287 -34.68 -19.05 26.92
C VAL A 287 -34.51 -17.53 26.79
N VAL A 288 -34.73 -16.78 27.86
CA VAL A 288 -34.52 -15.31 27.87
C VAL A 288 -33.04 -14.99 27.62
N ALA A 289 -32.11 -15.66 28.30
CA ALA A 289 -30.68 -15.44 28.08
C ALA A 289 -30.24 -15.75 26.63
N ALA A 290 -30.77 -16.82 26.04
CA ALA A 290 -30.51 -17.18 24.64
C ALA A 290 -31.09 -16.13 23.67
N THR A 291 -32.33 -15.70 23.91
CA THR A 291 -33.04 -14.72 23.06
C THR A 291 -32.37 -13.34 23.12
N ARG A 292 -31.84 -12.96 24.30
CA ARG A 292 -31.05 -11.73 24.45
C ARG A 292 -29.75 -11.74 23.66
N GLN A 293 -29.13 -12.90 23.53
CA GLN A 293 -27.89 -13.05 22.75
C GLN A 293 -28.20 -13.08 21.25
N ASP A 294 -29.22 -13.84 20.85
CA ASP A 294 -29.71 -13.94 19.48
C ASP A 294 -31.21 -14.22 19.52
N ALA A 295 -32.01 -13.22 19.11
CA ALA A 295 -33.46 -13.33 19.05
C ALA A 295 -33.96 -14.52 18.21
N SER A 296 -33.19 -14.96 17.21
CA SER A 296 -33.52 -16.13 16.38
C SER A 296 -33.55 -17.44 17.15
N SER A 297 -32.85 -17.50 18.29
CA SER A 297 -32.81 -18.68 19.15
C SER A 297 -34.16 -18.98 19.78
N PHE A 298 -35.06 -18.00 19.87
CA PHE A 298 -36.42 -18.16 20.41
C PHE A 298 -37.23 -19.22 19.64
N ARG A 299 -36.90 -19.47 18.36
CA ARG A 299 -37.48 -20.58 17.57
C ARG A 299 -37.28 -21.95 18.22
N TYR A 300 -36.20 -22.11 18.99
CA TYR A 300 -35.88 -23.34 19.72
C TYR A 300 -36.56 -23.40 21.10
N CYS A 301 -37.24 -22.37 21.56
CA CYS A 301 -38.13 -22.48 22.72
C CYS A 301 -39.28 -23.43 22.40
N LEU A 302 -39.41 -24.49 23.21
CA LEU A 302 -40.45 -25.51 23.00
C LEU A 302 -41.84 -24.96 23.39
N PRO A 303 -42.92 -25.46 22.76
CA PRO A 303 -44.27 -25.10 23.16
C PRO A 303 -44.55 -25.43 24.63
N GLY A 304 -45.30 -24.55 25.30
CA GLY A 304 -45.69 -24.65 26.70
C GLY A 304 -45.95 -23.27 27.33
N SER A 305 -46.30 -23.30 28.63
CA SER A 305 -46.65 -22.10 29.41
C SER A 305 -45.57 -21.03 29.40
N THR A 306 -44.28 -21.39 29.41
CA THR A 306 -43.18 -20.43 29.35
C THR A 306 -43.15 -19.65 28.04
N LYS A 307 -43.40 -20.33 26.91
CA LYS A 307 -43.43 -19.66 25.61
C LYS A 307 -44.60 -18.70 25.53
N GLU A 308 -45.78 -19.14 25.95
CA GLU A 308 -46.99 -18.31 26.01
C GLU A 308 -46.83 -17.09 26.93
N GLN A 309 -46.19 -17.27 28.09
CA GLN A 309 -45.90 -16.16 29.02
C GLN A 309 -44.93 -15.14 28.44
N LEU A 310 -43.86 -15.59 27.77
CA LEU A 310 -42.86 -14.69 27.18
C LEU A 310 -43.42 -13.90 26.00
N VAL A 311 -44.18 -14.57 25.14
CA VAL A 311 -44.83 -13.97 23.97
C VAL A 311 -45.84 -12.89 24.36
N ASN A 312 -46.45 -13.00 25.53
CA ASN A 312 -47.38 -12.01 26.08
C ASN A 312 -46.75 -11.06 27.11
N ASP A 313 -45.44 -11.13 27.34
CA ASP A 313 -44.72 -10.24 28.26
C ASP A 313 -44.21 -9.01 27.49
N PRO A 314 -44.79 -7.80 27.69
CA PRO A 314 -44.42 -6.62 26.92
C PRO A 314 -42.95 -6.24 27.07
N SER A 315 -42.33 -6.55 28.22
CA SER A 315 -40.91 -6.26 28.46
C SER A 315 -40.01 -7.12 27.59
N PHE A 316 -40.33 -8.41 27.46
CA PHE A 316 -39.62 -9.35 26.61
C PHE A 316 -39.83 -9.04 25.13
N VAL A 317 -41.06 -8.73 24.72
CA VAL A 317 -41.38 -8.39 23.33
C VAL A 317 -40.62 -7.14 22.87
N ARG A 318 -40.54 -6.09 23.70
CA ARG A 318 -39.73 -4.90 23.40
C ARG A 318 -38.24 -5.22 23.23
N GLU A 319 -37.69 -6.08 24.10
CA GLU A 319 -36.29 -6.51 24.02
C GLU A 319 -36.01 -7.35 22.77
N TYR A 320 -36.98 -8.18 22.36
CA TYR A 320 -36.92 -8.96 21.11
C TYR A 320 -36.92 -8.05 19.86
N LEU A 321 -37.82 -7.06 19.83
CA LEU A 321 -37.98 -6.14 18.70
C LEU A 321 -36.76 -5.23 18.48
N ALA A 322 -35.95 -4.99 19.52
CA ALA A 322 -34.70 -4.25 19.37
C ALA A 322 -33.66 -4.98 18.50
N GLN A 323 -33.80 -6.30 18.27
CA GLN A 323 -32.84 -7.12 17.52
C GLN A 323 -33.38 -7.68 16.19
N ARG A 324 -34.69 -7.59 15.95
CA ARG A 324 -35.38 -8.25 14.83
C ARG A 324 -36.46 -7.37 14.24
N THR A 325 -36.86 -7.67 13.00
CA THR A 325 -37.94 -6.93 12.35
C THR A 325 -39.28 -7.19 13.07
N PRO A 326 -40.09 -6.13 13.28
CA PRO A 326 -41.40 -6.26 13.91
C PRO A 326 -42.37 -7.23 13.24
N ASN A 327 -42.18 -7.51 11.95
CA ASN A 327 -42.99 -8.47 11.20
C ASN A 327 -42.88 -9.90 11.76
N GLU A 328 -41.75 -10.27 12.38
CA GLU A 328 -41.60 -11.59 13.00
C GLU A 328 -42.48 -11.76 14.24
N LEU A 329 -42.86 -10.67 14.93
CA LEU A 329 -43.72 -10.73 16.12
C LEU A 329 -45.08 -11.35 15.82
N LEU A 330 -45.64 -11.08 14.63
CA LEU A 330 -46.90 -11.67 14.15
C LEU A 330 -46.86 -13.21 14.10
N ARG A 331 -45.69 -13.81 13.91
CA ARG A 331 -45.52 -15.27 13.90
C ARG A 331 -45.69 -15.90 15.28
N PHE A 332 -45.55 -15.10 16.34
CA PHE A 332 -45.51 -15.58 17.72
C PHE A 332 -46.67 -15.04 18.56
N SER A 333 -47.00 -13.75 18.46
CA SER A 333 -48.13 -13.11 19.16
C SER A 333 -48.92 -12.20 18.23
N LYS A 334 -50.18 -12.56 17.94
CA LYS A 334 -51.10 -11.60 17.33
C LYS A 334 -51.57 -10.55 18.35
N GLN A 335 -51.90 -10.99 19.57
CA GLN A 335 -52.43 -10.12 20.61
C GLN A 335 -51.44 -9.01 20.98
N SER A 336 -50.18 -9.34 21.26
CA SER A 336 -49.18 -8.34 21.66
C SER A 336 -48.83 -7.41 20.50
N PHE A 337 -48.92 -7.88 19.26
CA PHE A 337 -48.77 -7.05 18.07
C PHE A 337 -49.90 -6.01 17.97
N ASP A 338 -51.16 -6.46 18.13
CA ASP A 338 -52.34 -5.58 18.08
C ASP A 338 -52.30 -4.53 19.22
N GLU A 339 -51.86 -4.91 20.43
CA GLU A 339 -51.72 -3.99 21.57
C GLU A 339 -50.63 -2.93 21.34
N LEU A 340 -49.48 -3.29 20.74
CA LEU A 340 -48.39 -2.35 20.46
C LEU A 340 -48.74 -1.38 19.32
N THR A 341 -49.36 -1.87 18.25
CA THR A 341 -49.76 -1.04 17.09
C THR A 341 -50.93 -0.09 17.41
N ALA A 342 -51.70 -0.36 18.47
CA ALA A 342 -52.71 0.57 18.97
C ALA A 342 -52.10 1.82 19.65
N ASN A 343 -50.84 1.78 20.10
CA ASN A 343 -50.17 2.90 20.74
C ASN A 343 -49.29 3.66 19.74
N ARG A 344 -49.55 4.97 19.56
CA ARG A 344 -48.80 5.84 18.63
C ARG A 344 -47.28 5.75 18.83
N SER A 345 -46.80 5.90 20.07
CA SER A 345 -45.36 5.96 20.35
C SER A 345 -44.67 4.63 20.06
N GLU A 346 -45.32 3.50 20.35
CA GLU A 346 -44.76 2.19 20.05
C GLU A 346 -44.83 1.88 18.55
N LEU A 347 -45.91 2.25 17.88
CA LEU A 347 -46.04 2.10 16.44
C LEU A 347 -44.96 2.87 15.68
N LEU A 348 -44.66 4.12 16.08
CA LEU A 348 -43.57 4.91 15.48
C LEU A 348 -42.20 4.23 15.66
N LYS A 349 -41.91 3.67 16.84
CA LYS A 349 -40.68 2.89 17.07
C LYS A 349 -40.64 1.62 16.22
N MET A 350 -41.78 0.94 16.07
CA MET A 350 -41.87 -0.25 15.22
C MET A 350 -41.61 0.10 13.74
N LEU A 351 -42.14 1.22 13.26
CA LEU A 351 -41.86 1.72 11.90
C LEU A 351 -40.37 2.06 11.71
N GLN A 352 -39.74 2.69 12.71
CA GLN A 352 -38.30 2.93 12.72
C GLN A 352 -37.50 1.62 12.68
N CYS A 353 -37.99 0.56 13.33
CA CYS A 353 -37.36 -0.77 13.35
C CYS A 353 -37.73 -1.64 12.14
N GLY A 354 -38.40 -1.10 11.12
CA GLY A 354 -38.67 -1.80 9.87
C GLY A 354 -39.99 -2.57 9.81
N LEU A 355 -41.03 -2.15 10.55
CA LEU A 355 -42.39 -2.65 10.34
C LEU A 355 -42.88 -2.31 8.92
N ASP A 356 -43.50 -3.28 8.23
CA ASP A 356 -44.09 -3.04 6.91
C ASP A 356 -45.37 -2.21 7.00
N TRP A 357 -45.57 -1.31 6.04
CA TRP A 357 -46.72 -0.41 6.00
C TRP A 357 -48.09 -1.13 6.02
N VAL A 358 -48.15 -2.31 5.38
CA VAL A 358 -49.36 -3.16 5.28
C VAL A 358 -49.94 -3.51 6.65
N TYR A 359 -49.14 -3.52 7.72
CA TYR A 359 -49.60 -3.85 9.06
C TYR A 359 -49.98 -2.64 9.92
N VAL A 360 -49.83 -1.41 9.40
CA VAL A 360 -50.26 -0.19 10.10
C VAL A 360 -51.79 -0.14 10.12
N PRO A 361 -52.42 0.03 11.29
CA PRO A 361 -53.88 0.11 11.38
C PRO A 361 -54.49 1.27 10.57
N GLN A 362 -55.65 1.03 9.94
CA GLN A 362 -56.30 1.99 9.03
C GLN A 362 -56.60 3.36 9.66
N ASN A 363 -56.88 3.40 10.96
CA ASN A 363 -57.11 4.64 11.69
C ASN A 363 -55.87 5.53 11.71
N TRP A 364 -54.67 4.94 11.79
CA TRP A 364 -53.41 5.68 11.74
C TRP A 364 -53.03 6.09 10.31
N GLN A 365 -53.32 5.24 9.32
CA GLN A 365 -53.09 5.59 7.90
C GLN A 365 -53.89 6.81 7.43
N ASN A 366 -54.96 7.18 8.13
CA ASN A 366 -55.81 8.33 7.81
C ASN A 366 -55.55 9.56 8.71
N ASP A 367 -54.58 9.51 9.61
CA ASP A 367 -54.24 10.61 10.53
C ASP A 367 -53.10 11.46 9.94
N LYS A 368 -53.41 12.68 9.48
CA LYS A 368 -52.43 13.61 8.89
C LYS A 368 -51.26 13.91 9.82
N GLU A 369 -51.49 14.12 11.12
CA GLU A 369 -50.39 14.41 12.05
C GLU A 369 -49.48 13.19 12.21
N PHE A 370 -50.06 11.99 12.23
CA PHE A 370 -49.29 10.75 12.25
C PHE A 370 -48.44 10.59 11.00
N LEU A 371 -49.04 10.75 9.81
CA LEU A 371 -48.34 10.61 8.54
C LEU A 371 -47.15 11.58 8.46
N ALA A 372 -47.34 12.83 8.90
CA ALA A 372 -46.29 13.83 8.92
C ALA A 372 -45.10 13.48 9.85
N GLU A 373 -45.30 12.68 10.90
CA GLU A 373 -44.21 12.12 11.73
C GLU A 373 -43.59 10.88 11.08
N VAL A 374 -44.38 10.06 10.39
CA VAL A 374 -43.92 8.85 9.70
C VAL A 374 -42.91 9.20 8.61
N VAL A 375 -43.20 10.22 7.78
CA VAL A 375 -42.25 10.65 6.75
C VAL A 375 -40.94 11.19 7.33
N TYR A 376 -40.96 11.73 8.55
CA TYR A 376 -39.73 12.17 9.22
C TYR A 376 -38.89 10.97 9.71
N ILE A 377 -39.53 9.95 10.25
CA ILE A 377 -38.85 8.76 10.80
C ILE A 377 -38.32 7.86 9.69
N ARG A 378 -39.10 7.70 8.61
CA ARG A 378 -38.76 6.84 7.49
C ARG A 378 -39.34 7.43 6.20
N PRO A 379 -38.61 8.31 5.52
CA PRO A 379 -39.06 9.00 4.32
C PRO A 379 -39.56 8.10 3.19
N SER A 380 -38.99 6.90 3.04
CA SER A 380 -39.43 5.93 2.02
C SER A 380 -40.89 5.48 2.15
N LEU A 381 -41.51 5.62 3.33
CA LEU A 381 -42.93 5.32 3.52
C LEU A 381 -43.85 6.33 2.83
N TYR A 382 -43.34 7.49 2.38
CA TYR A 382 -44.10 8.44 1.57
C TYR A 382 -44.70 7.79 0.31
N LEU A 383 -43.98 6.84 -0.32
CA LEU A 383 -44.46 6.14 -1.50
C LEU A 383 -45.64 5.18 -1.20
N GLU A 384 -45.84 4.84 0.07
CA GLU A 384 -46.83 3.85 0.53
C GLU A 384 -48.10 4.51 1.11
N ILE A 385 -48.06 5.82 1.42
CA ILE A 385 -49.25 6.54 1.89
C ILE A 385 -50.24 6.75 0.73
N SER A 386 -51.49 7.08 1.05
CA SER A 386 -52.48 7.31 -0.01
C SER A 386 -52.17 8.57 -0.83
N GLU A 387 -52.52 8.54 -2.11
CA GLU A 387 -52.27 9.63 -3.07
C GLU A 387 -52.79 10.99 -2.57
N ALA A 388 -53.95 11.01 -1.89
CA ALA A 388 -54.51 12.23 -1.31
C ALA A 388 -53.59 12.91 -0.27
N PHE A 389 -52.74 12.15 0.44
CA PHE A 389 -51.76 12.67 1.38
C PHE A 389 -50.40 12.94 0.74
N GLN A 390 -50.08 12.31 -0.39
CA GLN A 390 -48.92 12.68 -1.21
C GLN A 390 -49.12 14.07 -1.87
N GLU A 391 -50.36 14.42 -2.22
CA GLU A 391 -50.67 15.76 -2.73
C GLU A 391 -50.64 16.85 -1.62
N ASP A 392 -50.61 16.47 -0.34
CA ASP A 392 -50.64 17.41 0.78
C ASP A 392 -49.29 18.12 0.96
N TYR A 393 -49.31 19.43 0.73
CA TYR A 393 -48.12 20.28 0.80
C TYR A 393 -47.43 20.25 2.17
N ASP A 394 -48.14 20.14 3.30
CA ASP A 394 -47.50 20.16 4.61
C ASP A 394 -46.69 18.87 4.86
N ILE A 395 -47.19 17.74 4.35
CA ILE A 395 -46.50 16.44 4.43
C ILE A 395 -45.28 16.46 3.51
N ALA A 396 -45.47 16.87 2.25
CA ALA A 396 -44.39 16.92 1.26
C ALA A 396 -43.31 17.95 1.67
N ARG A 397 -43.68 19.10 2.24
CA ARG A 397 -42.71 20.10 2.73
C ARG A 397 -41.87 19.57 3.90
N ARG A 398 -42.50 18.88 4.86
CA ARG A 398 -41.79 18.24 5.98
C ARG A 398 -40.86 17.13 5.53
N LEU A 399 -41.24 16.39 4.49
CA LEU A 399 -40.39 15.38 3.87
C LEU A 399 -39.09 16.04 3.36
N ILE A 400 -39.19 17.14 2.59
CA ILE A 400 -38.02 17.89 2.09
C ILE A 400 -37.12 18.41 3.23
N ASP A 401 -37.69 18.85 4.36
CA ASP A 401 -36.91 19.30 5.53
C ASP A 401 -36.04 18.21 6.17
N VAL A 402 -36.27 16.92 5.88
CA VAL A 402 -35.45 15.81 6.39
C VAL A 402 -34.03 15.85 5.79
N GLY A 403 -33.88 16.31 4.54
CA GLY A 403 -32.59 16.47 3.85
C GLY A 403 -31.90 15.19 3.38
N ASP A 404 -32.10 14.04 4.04
CA ASP A 404 -31.54 12.73 3.63
C ASP A 404 -32.63 11.86 2.98
N LEU A 405 -32.93 12.18 1.71
CA LEU A 405 -33.97 11.52 0.91
C LEU A 405 -33.37 10.80 -0.29
N THR A 406 -33.98 9.69 -0.70
CA THR A 406 -33.70 9.02 -1.97
C THR A 406 -34.36 9.77 -3.13
N ASP A 407 -33.72 9.75 -4.30
CA ASP A 407 -34.18 10.42 -5.52
C ASP A 407 -35.65 10.14 -5.86
N ASP A 408 -36.06 8.85 -5.82
CA ASP A 408 -37.43 8.42 -6.11
C ASP A 408 -38.49 9.14 -5.26
N VAL A 409 -38.18 9.39 -3.98
CA VAL A 409 -39.11 10.00 -3.02
C VAL A 409 -39.30 11.49 -3.31
N ILE A 410 -38.23 12.18 -3.73
CA ILE A 410 -38.26 13.61 -4.05
C ILE A 410 -38.98 13.84 -5.37
N LEU A 411 -38.68 13.02 -6.39
CA LEU A 411 -39.33 13.08 -7.69
C LEU A 411 -40.84 12.85 -7.54
N GLU A 412 -41.24 11.81 -6.80
CA GLU A 412 -42.66 11.56 -6.52
C GLU A 412 -43.30 12.74 -5.75
N ALA A 413 -42.61 13.28 -4.73
CA ALA A 413 -43.14 14.40 -3.94
C ALA A 413 -43.32 15.68 -4.78
N THR A 414 -42.38 15.98 -5.66
CA THR A 414 -42.43 17.16 -6.54
C THR A 414 -43.41 16.98 -7.71
N GLU A 415 -43.59 15.76 -8.20
CA GLU A 415 -44.60 15.41 -9.20
C GLU A 415 -46.02 15.51 -8.62
N LYS A 416 -46.27 14.88 -7.46
CA LYS A 416 -47.58 14.88 -6.79
C LYS A 416 -47.92 16.23 -6.17
N CYS A 417 -46.92 17.00 -5.73
CA CYS A 417 -47.12 18.33 -5.15
C CYS A 417 -46.30 19.41 -5.90
N PRO A 418 -46.76 19.86 -7.09
CA PRO A 418 -46.04 20.87 -7.90
C PRO A 418 -45.87 22.22 -7.19
N ARG A 419 -46.63 22.47 -6.12
CA ARG A 419 -46.47 23.66 -5.27
C ARG A 419 -45.08 23.76 -4.65
N LEU A 420 -44.39 22.63 -4.44
CA LEU A 420 -42.99 22.62 -3.98
C LEU A 420 -42.04 23.30 -4.96
N LEU A 421 -42.27 23.16 -6.27
CA LEU A 421 -41.43 23.76 -7.31
C LEU A 421 -41.51 25.29 -7.34
N SER A 422 -42.53 25.88 -6.71
CA SER A 422 -42.68 27.34 -6.57
C SER A 422 -42.28 27.85 -5.19
N ASP A 423 -41.90 26.97 -4.27
CA ASP A 423 -41.48 27.32 -2.92
C ASP A 423 -39.97 27.51 -2.87
N ARG A 424 -39.55 28.76 -2.62
CA ARG A 424 -38.14 29.14 -2.55
C ARG A 424 -37.36 28.32 -1.52
N ASP A 425 -37.90 28.12 -0.32
CA ASP A 425 -37.16 27.47 0.77
C ASP A 425 -37.08 25.96 0.55
N ALA A 426 -38.14 25.36 0.01
CA ALA A 426 -38.10 23.98 -0.43
C ALA A 426 -37.06 23.78 -1.54
N MET A 427 -37.06 24.64 -2.56
CA MET A 427 -36.12 24.52 -3.67
C MET A 427 -34.67 24.83 -3.28
N LEU A 428 -34.44 25.74 -2.33
CA LEU A 428 -33.10 25.97 -1.78
C LEU A 428 -32.61 24.78 -0.97
N THR A 429 -33.50 24.14 -0.20
CA THR A 429 -33.16 22.88 0.50
C THR A 429 -32.83 21.80 -0.51
N ILE A 430 -33.58 21.75 -1.62
CA ILE A 430 -33.33 20.80 -2.71
C ILE A 430 -31.99 21.04 -3.37
N ALA A 431 -31.69 22.29 -3.72
CA ALA A 431 -30.43 22.69 -4.30
C ALA A 431 -29.22 22.39 -3.39
N LYS A 432 -29.37 22.43 -2.06
CA LYS A 432 -28.29 22.17 -1.09
C LYS A 432 -27.99 20.69 -0.87
N ALA A 433 -29.00 19.82 -0.93
CA ALA A 433 -28.89 18.47 -0.39
C ALA A 433 -28.66 17.36 -1.44
N TRP A 434 -29.07 17.55 -2.70
CA TRP A 434 -29.13 16.46 -3.69
C TRP A 434 -28.31 16.71 -4.96
N TRP A 435 -27.89 15.64 -5.64
CA TRP A 435 -27.03 15.67 -6.84
C TRP A 435 -27.74 15.11 -8.09
N THR A 436 -27.24 15.56 -9.24
CA THR A 436 -27.49 15.08 -10.62
C THR A 436 -28.91 15.18 -11.16
N ASP A 437 -29.67 14.09 -11.18
CA ASP A 437 -30.85 13.96 -12.05
C ASP A 437 -32.09 14.60 -11.41
N VAL A 438 -32.21 14.50 -10.08
CA VAL A 438 -33.30 15.13 -9.32
C VAL A 438 -33.25 16.65 -9.44
N LEU A 439 -32.05 17.25 -9.34
CA LEU A 439 -31.90 18.70 -9.51
C LEU A 439 -32.33 19.15 -10.89
N ASN A 440 -31.93 18.42 -11.94
CA ASN A 440 -32.33 18.73 -13.30
C ASN A 440 -33.84 18.64 -13.47
N GLU A 441 -34.47 17.54 -13.05
CA GLU A 441 -35.92 17.34 -13.20
C GLU A 441 -36.75 18.27 -12.31
N THR A 442 -36.26 18.68 -11.14
CA THR A 442 -37.01 19.62 -10.28
C THR A 442 -36.83 21.06 -10.75
N LEU A 443 -35.60 21.52 -10.97
CA LEU A 443 -35.33 22.90 -11.35
C LEU A 443 -35.71 23.21 -12.80
N ALA A 444 -35.59 22.27 -13.75
CA ALA A 444 -36.01 22.52 -15.14
C ALA A 444 -37.52 22.80 -15.27
N TYR A 445 -38.34 22.20 -14.40
CA TYR A 445 -39.78 22.43 -14.35
C TYR A 445 -40.19 23.53 -13.36
N SER A 446 -39.22 24.12 -12.65
CA SER A 446 -39.47 25.23 -11.73
C SER A 446 -39.70 26.56 -12.50
N PRO A 447 -40.51 27.48 -11.94
CA PRO A 447 -40.75 28.80 -12.52
C PRO A 447 -39.46 29.60 -12.74
N ILE A 448 -39.50 30.56 -13.66
CA ILE A 448 -38.33 31.40 -13.97
C ILE A 448 -37.85 32.21 -12.76
N GLU A 449 -38.75 32.54 -11.83
CA GLU A 449 -38.44 33.25 -10.60
C GLU A 449 -37.54 32.43 -9.66
N ILE A 450 -37.69 31.09 -9.65
CA ILE A 450 -36.82 30.19 -8.89
C ILE A 450 -35.47 30.02 -9.61
N ARG A 451 -35.48 29.91 -10.94
CA ARG A 451 -34.26 29.84 -11.77
C ARG A 451 -33.50 31.17 -11.88
N GLY A 452 -34.13 32.27 -11.50
CA GLY A 452 -33.54 33.60 -11.33
C GLY A 452 -33.09 33.89 -9.90
N ASP A 453 -33.26 32.97 -8.95
CA ASP A 453 -32.75 33.15 -7.59
C ASP A 453 -31.26 32.78 -7.54
N LYS A 454 -30.42 33.79 -7.30
CA LYS A 454 -28.96 33.63 -7.25
C LYS A 454 -28.51 32.59 -6.23
N GLU A 455 -29.12 32.52 -5.04
CA GLU A 455 -28.68 31.60 -3.99
C GLU A 455 -28.98 30.14 -4.38
N ILE A 456 -30.17 29.90 -4.95
CA ILE A 456 -30.58 28.57 -5.41
C ILE A 456 -29.69 28.12 -6.57
N MET A 457 -29.50 28.97 -7.58
CA MET A 457 -28.70 28.62 -8.76
C MET A 457 -27.21 28.45 -8.44
N LEU A 458 -26.66 29.29 -7.55
CA LEU A 458 -25.27 29.15 -7.12
C LEU A 458 -25.02 27.79 -6.46
N GLU A 459 -25.95 27.34 -5.61
CA GLU A 459 -25.82 26.03 -4.96
C GLU A 459 -26.08 24.87 -5.94
N ALA A 460 -27.08 25.01 -6.81
CA ALA A 460 -27.39 24.02 -7.83
C ALA A 460 -26.21 23.77 -8.78
N VAL A 461 -25.52 24.83 -9.21
CA VAL A 461 -24.36 24.75 -10.11
C VAL A 461 -23.13 24.16 -9.42
N LYS A 462 -22.93 24.42 -8.12
CA LYS A 462 -21.87 23.77 -7.33
C LYS A 462 -22.08 22.26 -7.20
N ASN A 463 -23.34 21.84 -7.09
CA ASN A 463 -23.71 20.43 -6.93
C ASN A 463 -23.77 19.67 -8.25
N ASP A 464 -24.34 20.26 -9.31
CA ASP A 464 -24.27 19.73 -10.67
C ASP A 464 -23.96 20.85 -11.68
N PRO A 465 -22.77 20.84 -12.30
CA PRO A 465 -22.37 21.83 -13.30
C PRO A 465 -23.34 21.92 -14.50
N LYS A 466 -24.05 20.84 -14.84
CA LYS A 466 -25.05 20.85 -15.94
C LYS A 466 -26.20 21.81 -15.68
N MET A 467 -26.44 22.20 -14.42
CA MET A 467 -27.49 23.17 -14.07
C MET A 467 -27.23 24.55 -14.67
N TYR A 468 -26.00 24.86 -15.08
CA TYR A 468 -25.68 26.11 -15.77
C TYR A 468 -26.57 26.34 -17.01
N LYS A 469 -27.03 25.27 -17.67
CA LYS A 469 -27.90 25.33 -18.87
C LYS A 469 -29.32 25.86 -18.60
N ILE A 470 -29.79 25.77 -17.36
CA ILE A 470 -31.16 26.15 -16.98
C ILE A 470 -31.22 27.47 -16.21
N VAL A 471 -30.06 28.03 -15.84
CA VAL A 471 -29.92 29.34 -15.19
C VAL A 471 -30.62 30.41 -16.04
N ALA A 472 -31.34 31.32 -15.39
CA ALA A 472 -32.02 32.41 -16.08
C ALA A 472 -31.01 33.36 -16.75
N ASP A 473 -31.36 33.92 -17.91
CA ASP A 473 -30.50 34.82 -18.70
C ASP A 473 -29.90 35.97 -17.87
N GLU A 474 -30.64 36.49 -16.89
CA GLU A 474 -30.20 37.57 -15.99
C GLU A 474 -29.00 37.22 -15.11
N LEU A 475 -28.76 35.92 -14.89
CA LEU A 475 -27.72 35.39 -14.01
C LEU A 475 -26.54 34.75 -14.77
N LEU A 476 -26.62 34.63 -16.10
CA LEU A 476 -25.53 34.06 -16.91
C LEU A 476 -24.27 34.94 -16.92
N ASP A 477 -24.43 36.24 -16.69
CA ASP A 477 -23.31 37.19 -16.52
C ASP A 477 -22.95 37.42 -15.04
N ASP A 478 -23.53 36.66 -14.10
CA ASP A 478 -23.15 36.77 -12.68
C ASP A 478 -21.83 36.01 -12.44
N ARG A 479 -20.80 36.76 -12.08
CA ARG A 479 -19.45 36.23 -11.84
C ARG A 479 -19.40 35.07 -10.84
N ASP A 480 -20.21 35.10 -9.79
CA ASP A 480 -20.15 34.04 -8.76
C ASP A 480 -20.70 32.71 -9.30
N ILE A 481 -21.76 32.78 -10.11
CA ILE A 481 -22.37 31.59 -10.74
C ILE A 481 -21.43 31.01 -11.79
N VAL A 482 -20.89 31.85 -12.69
CA VAL A 482 -19.97 31.39 -13.75
C VAL A 482 -18.71 30.78 -13.14
N PHE A 483 -18.15 31.40 -12.11
CA PHE A 483 -16.95 30.91 -11.44
C PHE A 483 -17.21 29.57 -10.74
N ALA A 484 -18.32 29.45 -10.00
CA ALA A 484 -18.70 28.19 -9.35
C ALA A 484 -18.94 27.05 -10.37
N ALA A 485 -19.51 27.37 -11.54
CA ALA A 485 -19.72 26.43 -12.63
C ALA A 485 -18.38 25.89 -13.16
N ILE A 486 -17.44 26.79 -13.45
CA ILE A 486 -16.14 26.46 -14.02
C ILE A 486 -15.24 25.73 -13.01
N GLU A 487 -15.29 26.10 -11.73
CA GLU A 487 -14.59 25.35 -10.68
C GLU A 487 -15.01 23.88 -10.65
N SER A 488 -16.31 23.63 -10.84
CA SER A 488 -16.92 22.31 -10.76
C SER A 488 -16.77 21.50 -12.06
N SER A 489 -16.86 22.15 -13.23
CA SER A 489 -16.60 21.56 -14.55
C SER A 489 -16.05 22.60 -15.53
N PRO A 490 -14.75 22.54 -15.86
CA PRO A 490 -14.10 23.50 -16.76
C PRO A 490 -14.70 23.57 -18.17
N THR A 491 -15.27 22.45 -18.63
CA THR A 491 -15.91 22.36 -19.95
C THR A 491 -17.09 23.31 -20.12
N ILE A 492 -17.63 23.90 -19.05
CA ILE A 492 -18.72 24.90 -19.15
C ILE A 492 -18.27 26.16 -19.88
N LEU A 493 -16.95 26.38 -20.04
CA LEU A 493 -16.42 27.54 -20.74
C LEU A 493 -17.02 27.73 -22.15
N HIS A 494 -17.35 26.66 -22.89
CA HIS A 494 -18.04 26.74 -24.19
C HIS A 494 -19.40 27.48 -24.15
N MET A 495 -20.03 27.56 -22.98
CA MET A 495 -21.32 28.21 -22.75
C MET A 495 -21.19 29.65 -22.24
N VAL A 496 -19.98 30.07 -21.85
CA VAL A 496 -19.72 31.41 -21.32
C VAL A 496 -19.47 32.38 -22.46
N ASP A 497 -20.14 33.53 -22.43
CA ASP A 497 -20.00 34.55 -23.47
C ASP A 497 -18.55 35.05 -23.60
N ARG A 498 -18.09 35.24 -24.84
CA ARG A 498 -16.70 35.64 -25.12
C ARG A 498 -16.37 37.03 -24.57
N GLU A 499 -17.32 37.96 -24.56
CA GLU A 499 -17.16 39.29 -23.95
C GLU A 499 -16.99 39.18 -22.44
N PHE A 500 -17.71 38.26 -21.79
CA PHE A 500 -17.54 37.97 -20.37
C PHE A 500 -16.15 37.40 -20.05
N GLN A 501 -15.68 36.44 -20.85
CA GLN A 501 -14.31 35.90 -20.71
C GLN A 501 -13.25 37.00 -20.82
N LEU A 502 -13.42 37.95 -21.75
CA LEU A 502 -12.48 39.07 -21.93
C LEU A 502 -12.42 40.00 -20.73
N ASN A 503 -13.58 40.25 -20.10
CA ASN A 503 -13.67 41.08 -18.90
C ASN A 503 -13.18 40.35 -17.63
N HIS A 504 -13.18 39.03 -17.64
CA HIS A 504 -12.78 38.17 -16.52
C HIS A 504 -11.83 37.03 -16.94
N PRO A 505 -10.55 37.33 -17.27
CA PRO A 505 -9.58 36.31 -17.67
C PRO A 505 -9.25 35.28 -16.57
N ASP A 506 -9.48 35.64 -15.30
CA ASP A 506 -9.26 34.78 -14.13
C ASP A 506 -10.10 33.49 -14.17
N ILE A 507 -11.26 33.55 -14.80
CA ILE A 507 -12.15 32.41 -14.94
C ILE A 507 -11.59 31.41 -15.96
N VAL A 508 -11.03 31.90 -17.06
CA VAL A 508 -10.32 31.07 -18.06
C VAL A 508 -9.08 30.42 -17.46
N VAL A 509 -8.30 31.18 -16.69
CA VAL A 509 -7.16 30.64 -15.94
C VAL A 509 -7.59 29.52 -14.99
N THR A 510 -8.73 29.69 -14.32
CA THR A 510 -9.29 28.68 -13.41
C THR A 510 -9.73 27.42 -14.16
N ALA A 511 -10.40 27.57 -15.31
CA ALA A 511 -10.78 26.46 -16.18
C ALA A 511 -9.55 25.63 -16.60
N ILE A 512 -8.52 26.30 -17.14
CA ILE A 512 -7.26 25.66 -17.55
C ILE A 512 -6.60 24.92 -16.37
N ARG A 513 -6.58 25.53 -15.19
CA ARG A 513 -6.02 24.92 -13.97
C ARG A 513 -6.84 23.75 -13.43
N ASN A 514 -8.08 23.55 -13.84
CA ASN A 514 -8.88 22.42 -13.35
C ASN A 514 -8.98 21.28 -14.37
N MET A 515 -8.39 21.41 -15.55
CA MET A 515 -8.32 20.35 -16.56
C MET A 515 -7.06 19.49 -16.49
N GLY A 516 -7.21 18.22 -16.90
CA GLY A 516 -6.10 17.29 -17.10
C GLY A 516 -5.39 17.53 -18.43
N LYS A 517 -4.09 17.23 -18.50
CA LYS A 517 -3.21 17.51 -19.65
C LYS A 517 -3.78 17.06 -21.01
N ASN A 518 -4.39 15.88 -21.06
CA ASN A 518 -4.93 15.30 -22.30
C ASN A 518 -6.22 15.97 -22.79
N ASP A 519 -6.91 16.69 -21.91
CA ASP A 519 -8.21 17.29 -22.19
C ASP A 519 -8.09 18.80 -22.42
N LEU A 520 -6.88 19.39 -22.29
CA LEU A 520 -6.67 20.83 -22.46
C LEU A 520 -7.03 21.33 -23.85
N GLU A 521 -6.75 20.54 -24.89
CA GLU A 521 -7.01 20.91 -26.28
C GLU A 521 -8.50 21.21 -26.54
N ASP A 522 -9.40 20.58 -25.77
CA ASP A 522 -10.85 20.82 -25.90
C ASP A 522 -11.23 22.28 -25.57
N LEU A 523 -10.47 22.96 -24.69
CA LEU A 523 -10.73 24.37 -24.36
C LEU A 523 -10.24 25.35 -25.41
N TYR A 524 -9.39 24.91 -26.35
CA TYR A 524 -8.75 25.82 -27.30
C TYR A 524 -9.78 26.67 -28.08
N ASP A 525 -10.83 26.02 -28.58
CA ASP A 525 -11.88 26.67 -29.37
C ASP A 525 -12.85 27.51 -28.51
N ASP A 526 -12.94 27.20 -27.21
CA ASP A 526 -13.83 27.85 -26.24
C ASP A 526 -13.25 29.17 -25.72
N ILE A 527 -11.93 29.30 -25.67
CA ILE A 527 -11.24 30.51 -25.20
C ILE A 527 -11.39 31.64 -26.22
N ALA A 528 -11.75 32.84 -25.75
CA ALA A 528 -11.80 34.04 -26.58
C ALA A 528 -10.43 34.35 -27.21
N PHE A 529 -10.38 34.55 -28.54
CA PHE A 529 -9.14 34.69 -29.30
C PHE A 529 -8.20 35.76 -28.73
N ASP A 530 -8.72 36.91 -28.30
CA ASP A 530 -7.91 38.00 -27.77
C ASP A 530 -7.25 37.66 -26.40
N LEU A 531 -7.74 36.65 -25.68
CA LEU A 531 -7.13 36.19 -24.43
C LEU A 531 -5.81 35.44 -24.64
N TRP A 532 -5.51 34.99 -25.85
CA TRP A 532 -4.17 34.45 -26.18
C TRP A 532 -3.06 35.52 -26.21
N SER A 533 -3.43 36.79 -26.02
CA SER A 533 -2.52 37.89 -25.70
C SER A 533 -2.43 38.22 -24.20
N ASN A 534 -3.20 37.54 -23.35
CA ASN A 534 -3.16 37.71 -21.90
C ASN A 534 -2.07 36.83 -21.27
N PHE A 535 -1.17 37.44 -20.49
CA PHE A 535 -0.05 36.76 -19.86
C PHE A 535 -0.48 35.61 -18.94
N ASP A 536 -1.46 35.84 -18.06
CA ASP A 536 -1.87 34.84 -17.06
C ASP A 536 -2.54 33.62 -17.72
N VAL A 537 -3.32 33.85 -18.78
CA VAL A 537 -3.97 32.78 -19.57
C VAL A 537 -2.92 31.92 -20.28
N VAL A 538 -2.00 32.55 -21.02
CA VAL A 538 -0.95 31.83 -21.76
C VAL A 538 -0.02 31.08 -20.80
N LEU A 539 0.38 31.72 -19.70
CA LEU A 539 1.21 31.06 -18.70
C LEU A 539 0.51 29.86 -18.09
N ALA A 540 -0.78 29.97 -17.76
CA ALA A 540 -1.57 28.84 -17.24
C ALA A 540 -1.68 27.69 -18.25
N TRP A 541 -1.90 28.01 -19.53
CA TRP A 541 -2.01 27.04 -20.63
C TRP A 541 -0.72 26.23 -20.79
N ILE A 542 0.41 26.91 -20.98
CA ILE A 542 1.72 26.27 -21.17
C ILE A 542 2.14 25.50 -19.91
N SER A 543 1.91 26.06 -18.72
CA SER A 543 2.26 25.39 -17.46
C SER A 543 1.44 24.13 -17.18
N ARG A 544 0.37 23.89 -17.95
CA ARG A 544 -0.40 22.64 -17.91
C ARG A 544 -0.10 21.69 -19.07
N GLY A 545 0.89 22.05 -19.89
CA GLY A 545 1.32 21.26 -21.04
C GLY A 545 0.44 21.43 -22.27
N GLY A 546 -0.33 22.51 -22.35
CA GLY A 546 -0.97 22.91 -23.61
C GLY A 546 0.08 23.32 -24.64
N GLU A 547 -0.12 22.95 -25.90
CA GLU A 547 0.86 23.21 -26.97
C GLU A 547 0.96 24.69 -27.33
N TRP A 548 2.10 25.09 -27.90
CA TRP A 548 2.23 26.39 -28.54
C TRP A 548 1.51 26.40 -29.88
N HIS A 549 0.67 27.41 -30.14
CA HIS A 549 -0.10 27.52 -31.38
C HIS A 549 -0.10 28.95 -31.93
N ASP A 550 -0.51 29.12 -33.18
CA ASP A 550 -0.47 30.40 -33.93
C ASP A 550 -1.31 31.54 -33.30
N GLY A 551 -2.21 31.20 -32.39
CA GLY A 551 -3.04 32.16 -31.66
C GLY A 551 -2.29 32.85 -30.51
N ILE A 552 -1.24 32.22 -29.96
CA ILE A 552 -0.45 32.80 -28.87
C ILE A 552 0.32 34.02 -29.41
N ASN A 553 0.26 35.13 -28.68
CA ASN A 553 0.96 36.35 -29.08
C ASN A 553 2.48 36.07 -29.22
N PRO A 554 3.07 36.26 -30.42
CA PRO A 554 4.49 35.95 -30.67
C PRO A 554 5.46 36.73 -29.78
N ALA A 555 5.04 37.86 -29.19
CA ALA A 555 5.86 38.61 -28.23
C ALA A 555 6.23 37.79 -26.98
N PHE A 556 5.45 36.75 -26.64
CA PHE A 556 5.75 35.86 -25.52
C PHE A 556 6.98 34.97 -25.74
N SER A 557 7.51 34.88 -26.97
CA SER A 557 8.81 34.25 -27.28
C SER A 557 10.02 34.95 -26.64
N PHE A 558 9.80 36.16 -26.09
CA PHE A 558 10.77 36.95 -25.33
C PHE A 558 10.47 36.97 -23.82
N ASN A 559 9.36 36.36 -23.39
CA ASN A 559 8.93 36.37 -22.01
C ASN A 559 9.59 35.20 -21.24
N GLU A 560 10.37 35.54 -20.23
CA GLU A 560 11.10 34.56 -19.42
C GLU A 560 10.21 33.52 -18.76
N ASP A 561 9.13 33.93 -18.09
CA ASP A 561 8.28 33.02 -17.32
C ASP A 561 7.56 32.01 -18.21
N ILE A 562 7.05 32.45 -19.37
CA ILE A 562 6.37 31.57 -20.32
C ILE A 562 7.34 30.58 -20.94
N ILE A 563 8.53 31.02 -21.37
CA ILE A 563 9.50 30.12 -21.99
C ILE A 563 10.13 29.16 -20.96
N LEU A 564 10.25 29.55 -19.69
CA LEU A 564 10.58 28.60 -18.62
C LEU A 564 9.45 27.59 -18.37
N ALA A 565 8.19 27.96 -18.54
CA ALA A 565 7.08 27.00 -18.51
C ALA A 565 7.15 26.02 -19.70
N VAL A 566 7.48 26.51 -20.91
CA VAL A 566 7.75 25.65 -22.09
C VAL A 566 8.88 24.66 -21.78
N ALA A 567 9.96 25.13 -21.15
CA ALA A 567 11.08 24.27 -20.75
C ALA A 567 10.69 23.11 -19.81
N GLY A 568 9.65 23.29 -18.99
CA GLY A 568 9.18 22.25 -18.06
C GLY A 568 8.23 21.25 -18.72
N GLU A 569 7.20 21.73 -19.40
CA GLU A 569 6.10 20.88 -19.86
C GLU A 569 6.22 20.43 -21.32
N ASN A 570 6.78 21.29 -22.17
CA ASN A 570 6.86 21.13 -23.63
C ASN A 570 8.28 21.39 -24.15
N TRP A 571 9.28 20.84 -23.45
CA TRP A 571 10.70 21.06 -23.74
C TRP A 571 11.09 20.70 -25.18
N ASP A 572 10.30 19.84 -25.85
CA ASP A 572 10.54 19.46 -27.23
C ASP A 572 10.39 20.61 -28.24
N ASP A 573 9.53 21.59 -27.95
CA ASP A 573 9.28 22.76 -28.80
C ASP A 573 10.07 24.00 -28.36
N PHE A 574 10.80 23.93 -27.24
CA PHE A 574 11.59 25.03 -26.70
C PHE A 574 12.50 25.70 -27.75
N TRP A 575 13.13 24.92 -28.63
CA TRP A 575 14.02 25.45 -29.67
C TRP A 575 13.32 26.35 -30.70
N LYS A 576 12.04 26.10 -30.97
CA LYS A 576 11.20 26.88 -31.88
C LYS A 576 10.71 28.15 -31.19
N GLU A 577 10.19 27.98 -29.98
CA GLU A 577 9.43 29.04 -29.30
C GLU A 577 10.34 30.02 -28.53
N ALA A 578 11.48 29.55 -28.02
CA ALA A 578 12.46 30.43 -27.39
C ALA A 578 13.23 31.23 -28.44
N SER A 579 13.13 32.56 -28.35
CA SER A 579 13.87 33.45 -29.23
C SER A 579 15.38 33.19 -29.17
N ARG A 580 16.07 33.46 -30.28
CA ARG A 580 17.53 33.28 -30.38
C ARG A 580 18.28 34.11 -29.32
N GLU A 581 17.75 35.27 -28.96
CA GLU A 581 18.32 36.16 -27.95
C GLU A 581 18.29 35.51 -26.56
N MET A 582 17.18 34.89 -26.17
CA MET A 582 17.06 34.16 -24.91
C MET A 582 17.97 32.93 -24.88
N ARG A 583 18.02 32.17 -25.98
CA ARG A 583 18.92 31.01 -26.11
C ARG A 583 20.40 31.38 -26.17
N SER A 584 20.72 32.66 -26.37
CA SER A 584 22.08 33.22 -26.29
C SER A 584 22.37 33.90 -24.94
N ASN A 585 21.44 33.86 -23.98
CA ASN A 585 21.61 34.44 -22.65
C ASN A 585 21.97 33.36 -21.62
N LYS A 586 23.17 33.46 -21.04
CA LYS A 586 23.70 32.49 -20.05
C LYS A 586 22.79 32.36 -18.83
N GLU A 587 22.35 33.47 -18.23
CA GLU A 587 21.55 33.44 -17.00
C GLU A 587 20.21 32.76 -17.23
N PHE A 588 19.58 33.04 -18.36
CA PHE A 588 18.33 32.40 -18.77
C PHE A 588 18.52 30.90 -19.04
N MET A 589 19.53 30.54 -19.83
CA MET A 589 19.79 29.13 -20.16
C MET A 589 20.15 28.31 -18.91
N LEU A 590 20.83 28.88 -17.91
CA LEU A 590 21.04 28.22 -16.63
C LEU A 590 19.72 27.89 -15.94
N LYS A 591 18.73 28.79 -15.95
CA LYS A 591 17.39 28.51 -15.41
C LYS A 591 16.67 27.44 -16.22
N ALA A 592 16.67 27.53 -17.56
CA ALA A 592 16.02 26.55 -18.43
C ALA A 592 16.63 25.15 -18.27
N VAL A 593 17.96 25.02 -18.31
CA VAL A 593 18.68 23.75 -18.12
C VAL A 593 18.52 23.21 -16.69
N SER A 594 18.31 24.10 -15.71
CA SER A 594 17.97 23.65 -14.35
C SER A 594 16.60 22.96 -14.29
N ILE A 595 15.66 23.33 -15.14
CA ILE A 595 14.35 22.69 -15.26
C ILE A 595 14.49 21.40 -16.06
N GLU A 596 15.02 21.49 -17.28
CA GLU A 596 15.24 20.36 -18.17
C GLU A 596 16.67 20.35 -18.74
N SER A 597 17.46 19.39 -18.25
CA SER A 597 18.87 19.21 -18.61
C SER A 597 19.15 19.06 -20.11
N ARG A 598 18.19 18.55 -20.88
CA ARG A 598 18.30 18.33 -22.33
C ARG A 598 18.38 19.63 -23.14
N LEU A 599 17.89 20.74 -22.59
CA LEU A 599 17.86 22.05 -23.25
C LEU A 599 19.26 22.68 -23.46
N ILE A 600 20.32 22.06 -22.94
CA ILE A 600 21.69 22.47 -23.26
C ILE A 600 21.99 22.38 -24.76
N ASP A 601 21.30 21.50 -25.49
CA ASP A 601 21.43 21.39 -26.95
C ASP A 601 20.92 22.63 -27.70
N ASP A 602 19.93 23.32 -27.11
CA ASP A 602 19.29 24.48 -27.72
C ASP A 602 20.06 25.79 -27.47
N ALA A 603 21.10 25.75 -26.63
CA ALA A 603 21.98 26.89 -26.35
C ALA A 603 22.71 27.34 -27.63
N VAL A 604 22.70 28.64 -27.90
CA VAL A 604 23.28 29.21 -29.12
C VAL A 604 24.69 29.74 -28.87
N GLY A 605 25.58 29.55 -29.84
CA GLY A 605 26.96 30.05 -29.80
C GLY A 605 27.84 29.24 -28.84
N ASP A 606 28.79 29.92 -28.20
CA ASP A 606 29.78 29.29 -27.31
C ASP A 606 29.19 28.89 -25.94
N LEU A 607 27.92 29.22 -25.67
CA LEU A 607 27.25 28.89 -24.40
C LEU A 607 27.13 27.38 -24.18
N ARG A 608 27.03 26.60 -25.26
CA ARG A 608 27.01 25.15 -25.16
C ARG A 608 28.30 24.62 -24.55
N HIS A 609 29.43 25.29 -24.81
CA HIS A 609 30.75 25.03 -24.25
C HIS A 609 31.02 25.83 -22.96
N ASP A 610 30.01 26.46 -22.36
CA ASP A 610 30.16 27.10 -21.06
C ASP A 610 30.26 26.04 -19.96
N TYR A 611 31.26 26.20 -19.09
CA TYR A 611 31.54 25.23 -18.03
C TYR A 611 30.38 25.07 -17.05
N ASP A 612 29.73 26.16 -16.66
CA ASP A 612 28.69 26.14 -15.63
C ASP A 612 27.41 25.50 -16.16
N LEU A 613 27.06 25.81 -17.43
CA LEU A 613 25.91 25.22 -18.11
C LEU A 613 26.10 23.72 -18.33
N ALA A 614 27.29 23.32 -18.81
CA ALA A 614 27.65 21.91 -18.98
C ALA A 614 27.62 21.16 -17.64
N LEU A 615 28.22 21.72 -16.59
CA LEU A 615 28.23 21.12 -15.25
C LEU A 615 26.80 20.89 -14.73
N LEU A 616 25.91 21.88 -14.91
CA LEU A 616 24.52 21.76 -14.51
C LEU A 616 23.80 20.64 -15.27
N ALA A 617 23.92 20.61 -16.61
CA ALA A 617 23.28 19.59 -17.44
C ALA A 617 23.76 18.17 -17.09
N PHE A 618 25.08 17.98 -16.99
CA PHE A 618 25.68 16.68 -16.67
C PHE A 618 25.42 16.22 -15.23
N SER A 619 25.14 17.14 -14.30
CA SER A 619 24.83 16.76 -12.91
C SER A 619 23.44 16.14 -12.72
N LYS A 620 22.47 16.50 -13.57
CA LYS A 620 21.06 16.12 -13.40
C LYS A 620 20.60 14.93 -14.25
N CYS A 621 21.22 14.69 -15.40
CA CYS A 621 20.78 13.65 -16.34
C CYS A 621 21.90 12.69 -16.73
N HIS A 622 21.52 11.42 -16.93
CA HIS A 622 22.41 10.33 -17.33
C HIS A 622 22.57 10.19 -18.86
N LEU A 623 21.69 10.82 -19.64
CA LEU A 623 21.67 10.82 -21.11
C LEU A 623 22.17 12.09 -21.85
N PRO A 624 22.76 13.14 -21.23
CA PRO A 624 23.04 14.40 -21.94
C PRO A 624 24.01 14.22 -23.10
N LEU A 625 24.97 13.29 -23.04
CA LEU A 625 25.92 13.00 -24.14
C LEU A 625 25.25 12.53 -25.43
N GLY A 626 24.15 11.78 -25.32
CA GLY A 626 23.35 11.35 -26.47
C GLY A 626 22.64 12.49 -27.18
N TYR A 627 22.35 13.60 -26.51
CA TYR A 627 21.80 14.83 -27.12
C TYR A 627 22.92 15.82 -27.47
N TYR A 628 24.03 15.78 -26.75
CA TYR A 628 25.22 16.61 -26.99
C TYR A 628 25.89 16.29 -28.33
N PHE A 629 25.90 15.01 -28.74
CA PHE A 629 26.52 14.54 -29.97
C PHE A 629 25.55 14.17 -31.10
N ASN A 630 24.23 14.23 -30.89
CA ASN A 630 23.31 13.64 -31.84
C ASN A 630 22.32 14.65 -32.42
N ASP A 631 22.58 15.03 -33.67
CA ASP A 631 21.68 15.77 -34.56
C ASP A 631 20.59 14.84 -35.18
N SER A 632 20.11 13.83 -34.44
CA SER A 632 19.27 12.77 -35.02
C SER A 632 17.82 12.84 -34.58
N SER A 633 17.14 13.96 -34.87
CA SER A 633 15.72 13.95 -35.28
C SER A 633 15.13 15.32 -35.62
N LYS A 634 15.66 16.44 -35.11
CA LYS A 634 15.00 17.75 -35.22
C LYS A 634 15.47 18.66 -36.38
N PHE A 635 16.72 18.56 -36.86
CA PHE A 635 17.23 19.40 -37.97
C PHE A 635 17.15 18.73 -39.36
N ARG A 636 15.97 18.25 -39.77
CA ARG A 636 15.81 17.76 -41.16
C ARG A 636 15.54 18.87 -42.19
N CYS A 637 15.58 20.15 -41.81
CA CYS A 637 15.17 21.25 -42.71
C CYS A 637 16.21 22.35 -42.98
N ILE A 638 17.45 22.26 -42.50
CA ILE A 638 18.51 23.18 -42.96
C ILE A 638 19.49 22.39 -43.82
N VAL A 639 19.32 22.57 -45.13
CA VAL A 639 20.28 22.21 -46.16
C VAL A 639 21.53 23.09 -45.97
N ASP A 640 22.70 22.51 -46.22
CA ASP A 640 24.03 23.14 -46.43
C ASP A 640 25.04 23.17 -45.26
N ASP A 641 25.85 22.10 -45.15
CA ASP A 641 27.33 22.09 -45.11
C ASP A 641 27.87 20.93 -44.24
N GLU A 642 28.15 19.78 -44.87
CA GLU A 642 28.76 18.61 -44.22
C GLU A 642 30.10 18.97 -43.52
N ARG A 643 30.82 20.01 -44.00
CA ARG A 643 32.09 20.45 -43.37
C ARG A 643 31.88 21.23 -42.08
N GLY A 644 30.77 21.96 -41.96
CA GLY A 644 30.39 22.68 -40.74
C GLY A 644 29.99 21.74 -39.61
N GLN A 645 29.34 20.61 -39.94
CA GLN A 645 28.96 19.58 -38.98
C GLN A 645 30.18 18.83 -38.43
N GLU A 646 31.11 18.39 -39.29
CA GLU A 646 32.34 17.72 -38.83
C GLU A 646 33.19 18.62 -37.90
N ALA A 647 33.34 19.90 -38.24
CA ALA A 647 34.07 20.85 -37.39
C ALA A 647 33.39 21.06 -36.02
N ARG A 648 32.06 21.05 -35.98
CA ARG A 648 31.27 21.18 -34.75
C ARG A 648 31.43 19.96 -33.84
N TYR A 649 31.38 18.75 -34.39
CA TYR A 649 31.60 17.51 -33.61
C TYR A 649 32.99 17.43 -32.99
N VAL A 650 34.01 17.88 -33.72
CA VAL A 650 35.38 17.94 -33.20
C VAL A 650 35.48 18.94 -32.04
N ALA A 651 34.90 20.13 -32.18
CA ALA A 651 34.88 21.13 -31.11
C ALA A 651 34.11 20.65 -29.86
N ASP A 652 32.96 20.01 -30.04
CA ASP A 652 32.16 19.44 -28.95
C ASP A 652 32.93 18.32 -28.22
N PHE A 653 33.60 17.45 -28.97
CA PHE A 653 34.42 16.38 -28.39
C PHE A 653 35.64 16.92 -27.63
N GLU A 654 36.38 17.85 -28.24
CA GLU A 654 37.53 18.50 -27.60
C GLU A 654 37.13 19.23 -26.31
N PHE A 655 36.00 19.94 -26.35
CA PHE A 655 35.42 20.57 -25.17
C PHE A 655 35.11 19.52 -24.10
N LEU A 656 34.38 18.44 -24.42
CA LEU A 656 33.99 17.42 -23.45
C LEU A 656 35.19 16.72 -22.80
N VAL A 657 36.25 16.46 -23.56
CA VAL A 657 37.52 15.92 -23.01
C VAL A 657 38.13 16.91 -22.03
N SER A 658 38.22 18.18 -22.40
CA SER A 658 38.77 19.24 -21.54
C SER A 658 37.90 19.47 -20.29
N PHE A 659 36.58 19.44 -20.44
CA PHE A 659 35.58 19.58 -19.39
C PHE A 659 35.68 18.42 -18.39
N THR A 660 35.72 17.18 -18.88
CA THR A 660 35.84 15.97 -18.05
C THR A 660 37.14 16.00 -17.24
N LYS A 661 38.25 16.39 -17.86
CA LYS A 661 39.52 16.59 -17.17
C LYS A 661 39.40 17.64 -16.06
N LYS A 662 38.81 18.79 -16.37
CA LYS A 662 38.61 19.88 -15.41
C LYS A 662 37.70 19.49 -14.24
N VAL A 663 36.62 18.73 -14.49
CA VAL A 663 35.75 18.17 -13.43
C VAL A 663 36.55 17.24 -12.51
N ARG A 664 37.33 16.31 -13.07
CA ARG A 664 38.19 15.40 -12.30
C ARG A 664 39.25 16.14 -11.49
N GLU A 665 39.89 17.14 -12.08
CA GLU A 665 40.89 17.99 -11.40
C GLU A 665 40.27 18.71 -10.20
N ARG A 666 39.09 19.32 -10.35
CA ARG A 666 38.42 20.00 -9.22
C ARG A 666 37.97 19.05 -8.12
N ILE A 667 37.53 17.83 -8.46
CA ILE A 667 37.23 16.79 -7.45
C ILE A 667 38.52 16.41 -6.72
N ALA A 668 39.61 16.19 -7.44
CA ALA A 668 40.91 15.83 -6.86
C ALA A 668 41.50 16.94 -5.97
N GLU A 669 41.37 18.20 -6.38
CA GLU A 669 41.76 19.37 -5.57
C GLU A 669 41.00 19.39 -4.24
N PHE A 670 39.68 19.16 -4.28
CA PHE A 670 38.86 19.08 -3.08
C PHE A 670 39.20 17.88 -2.19
N ASP A 671 39.33 16.69 -2.76
CA ASP A 671 39.66 15.49 -1.99
C ASP A 671 41.06 15.61 -1.36
N THR A 672 42.04 16.19 -2.07
CA THR A 672 43.38 16.47 -1.54
C THR A 672 43.33 17.50 -0.41
N PHE A 673 42.58 18.59 -0.60
CA PHE A 673 42.38 19.60 0.45
C PHE A 673 41.71 19.00 1.68
N ARG A 674 40.63 18.25 1.48
CA ARG A 674 39.91 17.56 2.55
C ARG A 674 40.88 16.64 3.28
N ASP A 675 41.63 15.80 2.58
CA ASP A 675 42.52 14.84 3.22
C ASP A 675 43.64 15.53 4.01
N VAL A 676 44.22 16.63 3.52
CA VAL A 676 45.23 17.44 4.24
C VAL A 676 44.63 18.14 5.47
N VAL A 677 43.50 18.82 5.32
CA VAL A 677 42.88 19.59 6.40
C VAL A 677 42.23 18.69 7.44
N VAL A 678 41.57 17.60 7.02
CA VAL A 678 41.00 16.58 7.89
C VAL A 678 42.11 15.87 8.64
N SER A 679 43.19 15.44 7.99
CA SER A 679 44.31 14.78 8.69
C SER A 679 44.94 15.69 9.75
N ASP A 680 45.20 16.96 9.43
CA ASP A 680 45.74 17.95 10.37
C ASP A 680 44.77 18.33 11.52
N LEU A 681 43.45 18.32 11.27
CA LEU A 681 42.42 18.55 12.30
C LEU A 681 42.27 17.36 13.26
N SER A 682 42.58 16.14 12.80
CA SER A 682 42.48 14.91 13.62
C SER A 682 43.75 14.58 14.40
N ASP A 683 44.88 15.19 14.08
CA ASP A 683 46.13 14.96 14.80
C ASP A 683 46.20 15.79 16.09
N SER A 684 45.87 15.15 17.22
CA SER A 684 45.95 15.75 18.56
C SER A 684 47.38 16.16 19.00
N ASN A 685 48.41 15.73 18.28
CA ASN A 685 49.82 16.08 18.54
C ASN A 685 50.36 17.15 17.58
N SER A 686 49.56 17.62 16.63
CA SER A 686 49.96 18.65 15.68
C SER A 686 50.10 20.01 16.40
N LYS A 687 51.19 20.73 16.14
CA LYS A 687 51.39 22.11 16.59
C LYS A 687 50.74 23.13 15.65
N SER A 688 49.90 22.69 14.71
CA SER A 688 49.29 23.56 13.72
C SER A 688 48.20 24.42 14.36
N ALA A 689 48.08 25.68 13.93
CA ALA A 689 47.02 26.57 14.40
C ALA A 689 45.60 26.04 14.08
N ILE A 690 45.50 25.12 13.11
CA ILE A 690 44.26 24.51 12.63
C ILE A 690 43.74 23.47 13.65
N SER A 691 44.62 22.65 14.24
CA SER A 691 44.25 21.66 15.26
C SER A 691 43.62 22.30 16.51
N ALA A 692 44.08 23.50 16.89
CA ALA A 692 43.58 24.27 18.03
C ALA A 692 42.16 24.82 17.84
N LEU A 693 41.65 24.83 16.60
CA LEU A 693 40.31 25.31 16.24
C LEU A 693 39.26 24.19 16.22
N ASN A 694 39.66 22.93 16.39
CA ASN A 694 38.76 21.77 16.36
C ASN A 694 38.01 21.61 17.70
N GLN A 695 36.80 22.18 17.81
CA GLN A 695 35.94 22.09 19.01
C GLN A 695 34.81 21.04 18.87
N GLY A 696 34.84 20.21 17.84
CA GLY A 696 33.82 19.21 17.54
C GLY A 696 33.53 19.08 16.04
N HIS A 697 32.64 18.15 15.67
CA HIS A 697 32.29 17.86 14.28
C HIS A 697 31.77 19.10 13.53
N GLU A 698 30.88 19.86 14.16
CA GLU A 698 30.30 21.09 13.57
C GLU A 698 31.36 22.17 13.30
N THR A 699 32.31 22.35 14.23
CA THR A 699 33.38 23.35 14.09
C THR A 699 34.33 22.96 12.95
N ARG A 700 34.64 21.66 12.83
CA ARG A 700 35.45 21.10 11.74
C ARG A 700 34.82 21.35 10.38
N GLU A 701 33.51 21.14 10.28
CA GLU A 701 32.75 21.31 9.04
C GLU A 701 32.66 22.79 8.62
N VAL A 702 32.38 23.69 9.57
CA VAL A 702 32.34 25.14 9.31
C VAL A 702 33.73 25.68 8.92
N LEU A 703 34.80 25.21 9.56
CA LEU A 703 36.17 25.62 9.22
C LEU A 703 36.56 25.17 7.81
N CYS A 704 36.28 23.90 7.46
CA CYS A 704 36.54 23.38 6.11
C CYS A 704 35.77 24.20 5.06
N ASN A 705 34.49 24.50 5.28
CA ASN A 705 33.70 25.30 4.35
C ASN A 705 34.23 26.73 4.21
N THR A 706 34.64 27.37 5.31
CA THR A 706 35.18 28.74 5.31
C THR A 706 36.54 28.81 4.60
N ILE A 707 37.40 27.81 4.82
CA ILE A 707 38.72 27.74 4.17
C ILE A 707 38.57 27.41 2.69
N SER A 708 37.66 26.50 2.32
CA SER A 708 37.36 26.23 0.90
C SER A 708 36.88 27.49 0.19
N GLN A 709 35.95 28.24 0.79
CA GLN A 709 35.46 29.52 0.25
C GLN A 709 36.58 30.55 0.10
N PHE A 710 37.49 30.66 1.07
CA PHE A 710 38.62 31.59 0.98
C PHE A 710 39.64 31.20 -0.11
N LEU A 711 39.84 29.90 -0.35
CA LEU A 711 40.79 29.38 -1.32
C LEU A 711 40.20 29.21 -2.73
N GLY A 712 38.90 29.44 -2.93
CA GLY A 712 38.21 29.19 -4.20
C GLY A 712 38.07 27.70 -4.55
N LEU A 713 38.16 26.83 -3.54
CA LEU A 713 37.92 25.40 -3.68
C LEU A 713 36.41 25.12 -3.69
N PRO A 714 35.95 24.06 -4.39
CA PRO A 714 34.53 23.80 -4.50
C PRO A 714 33.94 23.49 -3.12
N ASP A 715 32.75 24.04 -2.85
CA ASP A 715 32.04 23.78 -1.62
C ASP A 715 31.35 22.40 -1.63
N ARG A 716 30.69 22.03 -0.54
CA ARG A 716 30.06 20.70 -0.41
C ARG A 716 28.97 20.46 -1.46
N GLU A 717 28.23 21.49 -1.85
CA GLU A 717 27.15 21.41 -2.83
C GLU A 717 27.75 21.28 -4.25
N GLU A 718 28.74 22.10 -4.56
CA GLU A 718 29.50 22.04 -5.81
C GLU A 718 30.21 20.70 -6.00
N VAL A 719 30.79 20.12 -4.94
CA VAL A 719 31.40 18.78 -4.98
C VAL A 719 30.36 17.69 -5.25
N SER A 720 29.15 17.83 -4.70
CA SER A 720 28.06 16.90 -5.00
C SER A 720 27.69 16.95 -6.48
N ILE A 721 27.55 18.16 -7.03
CA ILE A 721 27.26 18.40 -8.46
C ILE A 721 28.39 17.83 -9.33
N LEU A 722 29.65 18.10 -9.00
CA LEU A 722 30.84 17.60 -9.70
C LEU A 722 30.89 16.07 -9.71
N ARG A 723 30.60 15.41 -8.58
CA ARG A 723 30.57 13.95 -8.47
C ARG A 723 29.44 13.34 -9.28
N SER A 724 28.24 13.92 -9.24
CA SER A 724 27.12 13.49 -10.09
C SER A 724 27.45 13.63 -11.57
N ALA A 725 28.02 14.77 -11.98
CA ALA A 725 28.47 14.98 -13.36
C ALA A 725 29.55 13.96 -13.75
N SER A 726 30.55 13.72 -12.89
CA SER A 726 31.60 12.72 -13.13
C SER A 726 31.05 11.30 -13.27
N ALA A 727 30.04 10.92 -12.48
CA ALA A 727 29.42 9.60 -12.57
C ALA A 727 28.66 9.44 -13.90
N ASN A 728 27.93 10.46 -14.33
CA ASN A 728 27.23 10.46 -15.61
C ASN A 728 28.18 10.45 -16.80
N LEU A 729 29.31 11.17 -16.74
CA LEU A 729 30.35 11.13 -17.79
C LEU A 729 31.01 9.74 -17.90
N LEU A 730 31.23 9.04 -16.77
CA LEU A 730 31.85 7.71 -16.74
C LEU A 730 31.03 6.63 -17.45
N LEU A 731 29.69 6.74 -17.45
CA LEU A 731 28.80 5.81 -18.16
C LEU A 731 29.09 5.75 -19.67
N TRP A 732 29.75 6.77 -20.22
CA TRP A 732 30.08 6.90 -21.64
C TRP A 732 31.57 6.66 -21.95
N GLY A 733 32.34 6.19 -20.97
CA GLY A 733 33.77 5.86 -21.15
C GLY A 733 34.72 7.07 -21.19
N LEU A 734 34.25 8.25 -20.79
CA LEU A 734 35.03 9.49 -20.66
C LEU A 734 35.62 9.64 -19.26
#